data_AF-A0A670I3M6-F1
#
_entry.id   AF-A0A670I3M6-F1
#
_cell.length_a   1.000
_cell.length_b   1.000
_cell.length_c   1.000
_cell.angle_alpha   90.00
_cell.angle_beta   90.00
_cell.angle_gamma   90.00
#
_symmetry.space_group_name_H-M   'P 1'
#
loop_
_entity.id
_entity.type
_entity.pdbx_description
1 polymer ?
#
loop_
_entity_poly.entity_id
_entity_poly.type
_entity_poly.pdbx_seq_one_letter_code
_entity_poly.pdbx_strand_id
1 'polypeptide(L)'
;MAASALAAAEWRLQALRGLQCPKWIWTTRVRKYSSAKGQRNIEKVLVANRGEIACRVMRTARKMGVKSVAVYSDADRNSIHVAMADEAYFIGPAPSQQSYLSMEKIMQVAKKSAAHAIHPGYGFLSENTEFAELCNKEGIIFIGPPSSAIRDMGIKSTSKAIMSAAGVPVVEGYHGEDQSDNCLEEQARRIGYPVMIKAVRGGGGKGMRIALSEKEFKEQLESARREAKKSFNDDAMLIEKFVDNPRHVEVQVFGDQHGNAVYLFERDCSVQRRHQKIIEEAPGPGIKPEIRRKLGEAAVRAAKAVNYVGAGTVEFIMDSEHNFYFMEMNTRLQVEHPVTEMITGTDLVEWQLKVASGEKIPLAQEEISLNGHAFEARIYAEDPNNNFMPGAGPLLHLSTPPSDSCTRIETGVRQGDEVSIYYDPMIAKLVVWAEDRQAALRKLRYCLRQYNIVGLSTNVDFLLDLSGHPEFEAGNVHTNFIPQHYDELFPPKEAISEVALCQAALGLILREKIVTDTFRMQSGDKFSPFASSSGRRINIPYIRNLTLLDGENKVNMTVTYNRDGSYDMQIQNKSFHVSGDLSSDGDLDCIRCSVNGVVHKSKVVILGDALHLFSPEGSEQIGLPVPKYLSGVGSVGDQGGAVAPMTGTIEKVFVKAGDKVQVGDPLMVMIAMKMEHTIRAPKAGIIKKVHYQEGSQANRHAPLVELVEEDSASE
;
A
#
# COMPACT_ATOMS: atom_id res chain seq x y z
N MET A 1 37.87 64.85 -12.95
CA MET A 1 36.68 64.42 -12.18
C MET A 1 37.06 63.28 -11.24
N ALA A 2 37.86 63.62 -10.24
CA ALA A 2 38.29 62.76 -9.14
C ALA A 2 38.34 63.68 -7.92
N ALA A 3 37.16 64.06 -7.41
CA ALA A 3 37.01 64.93 -6.24
C ALA A 3 35.62 64.90 -5.58
N SER A 4 34.72 63.99 -5.95
CA SER A 4 33.38 63.90 -5.34
C SER A 4 33.02 62.53 -4.78
N ALA A 5 33.98 61.60 -4.68
CA ALA A 5 33.74 60.24 -4.18
C ALA A 5 34.34 59.95 -2.79
N LEU A 6 35.04 60.92 -2.17
CA LEU A 6 35.72 60.72 -0.88
C LEU A 6 35.01 61.34 0.33
N ALA A 7 34.02 62.21 0.14
CA ALA A 7 33.32 62.86 1.27
C ALA A 7 32.15 62.03 1.86
N ALA A 8 31.71 60.95 1.20
CA ALA A 8 30.59 60.11 1.67
C ALA A 8 31.04 58.86 2.45
N ALA A 9 32.34 58.56 2.50
CA ALA A 9 32.87 57.36 3.14
C ALA A 9 33.40 57.60 4.57
N GLU A 10 33.77 58.83 4.93
CA GLU A 10 34.38 59.14 6.24
C GLU A 10 33.36 59.43 7.37
N TRP A 11 32.08 59.63 7.05
CA TRP A 11 31.04 59.88 8.06
C TRP A 11 30.45 58.60 8.70
N ARG A 12 30.82 57.41 8.21
CA ARG A 12 30.33 56.11 8.73
C ARG A 12 31.32 55.35 9.61
N LEU A 13 32.52 55.87 9.84
CA LEU A 13 33.58 55.15 10.58
C LEU A 13 34.04 55.81 11.89
N GLN A 14 33.43 56.93 12.32
CA GLN A 14 33.75 57.58 13.60
C GLN A 14 32.64 57.51 14.68
N ALA A 15 31.56 56.74 14.46
CA ALA A 15 30.52 56.51 15.48
C ALA A 15 30.67 55.15 16.21
N LEU A 16 31.89 54.61 16.33
CA LEU A 16 32.17 53.29 16.91
C LEU A 16 33.23 53.30 18.03
N ARG A 17 33.42 54.41 18.73
CA ARG A 17 34.27 54.42 19.94
C ARG A 17 33.64 55.24 21.06
N GLY A 18 32.96 54.52 21.94
CA GLY A 18 32.52 55.05 23.23
C GLY A 18 31.18 54.51 23.63
N LEU A 19 31.17 53.34 24.31
CA LEU A 19 30.29 53.00 25.43
C LEU A 19 30.66 51.59 25.92
N GLN A 20 30.97 51.50 27.21
CA GLN A 20 31.47 50.32 27.92
C GLN A 20 30.46 49.17 27.90
N CYS A 21 30.97 47.94 27.74
CA CYS A 21 30.23 46.69 27.84
C CYS A 21 29.65 46.47 29.25
N PRO A 22 28.33 46.22 29.41
CA PRO A 22 27.84 45.40 30.49
C PRO A 22 27.93 43.93 30.06
N LYS A 23 28.50 43.07 30.92
CA LYS A 23 28.44 41.61 30.77
C LYS A 23 26.96 41.17 30.87
N TRP A 24 26.32 40.90 29.74
CA TRP A 24 25.03 40.23 29.72
C TRP A 24 25.25 38.72 29.73
N ILE A 25 25.07 38.15 30.93
CA ILE A 25 25.00 36.72 31.17
C ILE A 25 23.80 36.18 30.37
N TRP A 26 24.06 35.30 29.40
CA TRP A 26 23.03 34.54 28.71
C TRP A 26 22.43 33.54 29.72
N THR A 27 21.43 33.98 30.47
CA THR A 27 20.57 33.06 31.20
C THR A 27 19.64 32.40 30.20
N THR A 28 19.76 31.09 30.06
CA THR A 28 18.82 30.21 29.36
C THR A 28 17.46 30.36 30.03
N ARG A 29 16.64 31.30 29.54
CA ARG A 29 15.24 31.41 29.96
C ARG A 29 14.47 30.25 29.33
N VAL A 30 14.37 29.16 30.08
CA VAL A 30 13.29 28.19 29.91
C VAL A 30 12.00 28.96 30.09
N ARG A 31 11.33 29.30 28.97
CA ARG A 31 9.96 29.82 28.99
C ARG A 31 9.07 28.67 29.47
N LYS A 32 8.80 28.61 30.78
CA LYS A 32 7.65 27.85 31.29
C LYS A 32 6.40 28.54 30.74
N TYR A 33 5.79 27.95 29.72
CA TYR A 33 4.43 28.28 29.33
C TYR A 33 3.51 27.85 30.48
N SER A 34 3.15 28.81 31.32
CA SER A 34 1.98 28.73 32.18
C SER A 34 0.78 29.15 31.33
N SER A 35 0.25 28.23 30.49
CA SER A 35 -1.09 28.42 29.95
C SER A 35 -2.12 27.94 30.98
N ALA A 36 -3.27 28.62 31.01
CA ALA A 36 -4.42 28.24 31.82
C ALA A 36 -4.72 26.74 31.63
N LYS A 37 -5.02 26.05 32.73
CA LYS A 37 -5.40 24.62 32.72
C LYS A 37 -6.49 24.37 31.68
N GLY A 38 -6.15 23.77 30.55
CA GLY A 38 -7.14 23.25 29.59
C GLY A 38 -6.68 23.17 28.14
N GLN A 39 -6.03 24.21 27.59
CA GLN A 39 -5.78 24.30 26.15
C GLN A 39 -4.28 24.40 25.86
N ARG A 40 -3.72 23.40 25.16
CA ARG A 40 -2.33 23.40 24.69
C ARG A 40 -2.36 23.64 23.19
N ASN A 41 -1.98 24.84 22.76
CA ASN A 41 -1.94 25.15 21.33
C ASN A 41 -0.81 24.36 20.64
N ILE A 42 -1.17 23.43 19.74
CA ILE A 42 -0.20 22.66 18.96
C ILE A 42 0.25 23.49 17.77
N GLU A 43 1.38 24.19 17.90
CA GLU A 43 1.97 24.99 16.81
C GLU A 43 2.98 24.18 15.98
N LYS A 44 3.49 23.07 16.52
CA LYS A 44 4.47 22.21 15.86
C LYS A 44 4.25 20.74 16.20
N VAL A 45 4.10 19.91 15.18
CA VAL A 45 3.83 18.47 15.29
C VAL A 45 4.94 17.67 14.60
N LEU A 46 5.47 16.67 15.31
CA LEU A 46 6.32 15.64 14.71
C LEU A 46 5.46 14.49 14.21
N VAL A 47 5.65 14.10 12.96
CA VAL A 47 4.96 12.97 12.36
C VAL A 47 5.87 11.76 12.42
N ALA A 48 5.60 10.83 13.36
CA ALA A 48 6.42 9.65 13.62
C ALA A 48 6.06 8.49 12.68
N ASN A 49 5.99 8.78 11.37
CA ASN A 49 5.62 7.83 10.33
C ASN A 49 6.25 8.24 8.98
N ARG A 50 5.98 7.45 7.93
CA ARG A 50 6.47 7.66 6.56
C ARG A 50 5.36 7.51 5.51
N GLY A 51 5.72 7.70 4.24
CA GLY A 51 4.85 7.38 3.12
C GLY A 51 3.61 8.26 3.05
N GLU A 52 2.49 7.69 2.58
CA GLU A 52 1.27 8.47 2.37
C GLU A 52 0.78 9.12 3.67
N ILE A 53 0.80 8.38 4.80
CA ILE A 53 0.14 8.85 6.02
C ILE A 53 0.90 10.04 6.61
N ALA A 54 2.21 10.07 6.45
CA ALA A 54 2.99 11.24 6.81
C ALA A 54 2.57 12.45 5.97
N CYS A 55 2.40 12.28 4.66
CA CYS A 55 1.91 13.33 3.76
C CYS A 55 0.48 13.76 4.09
N ARG A 56 -0.43 12.82 4.40
CA ARG A 56 -1.81 13.07 4.83
C ARG A 56 -1.86 13.96 6.06
N VAL A 57 -1.06 13.66 7.07
CA VAL A 57 -0.99 14.42 8.33
C VAL A 57 -0.40 15.81 8.09
N MET A 58 0.69 15.89 7.31
CA MET A 58 1.34 17.17 7.00
C MET A 58 0.45 18.11 6.18
N ARG A 59 -0.36 17.58 5.25
CA ARG A 59 -1.33 18.40 4.50
C ARG A 59 -2.35 19.06 5.42
N THR A 60 -2.91 18.34 6.39
CA THR A 60 -3.84 18.94 7.36
C THR A 60 -3.13 19.87 8.33
N ALA A 61 -1.95 19.52 8.84
CA ALA A 61 -1.15 20.41 9.68
C ALA A 61 -0.89 21.75 8.97
N ARG A 62 -0.48 21.71 7.70
CA ARG A 62 -0.26 22.91 6.88
C ARG A 62 -1.55 23.72 6.67
N LYS A 63 -2.68 23.07 6.38
CA LYS A 63 -4.01 23.72 6.27
C LYS A 63 -4.37 24.47 7.55
N MET A 64 -4.01 23.92 8.72
CA MET A 64 -4.25 24.51 10.03
C MET A 64 -3.18 25.52 10.47
N GLY A 65 -2.13 25.75 9.68
CA GLY A 65 -1.00 26.62 10.06
C GLY A 65 -0.07 26.02 11.11
N VAL A 66 -0.11 24.70 11.33
CA VAL A 66 0.75 23.95 12.25
C VAL A 66 2.02 23.52 11.52
N LYS A 67 3.19 23.80 12.10
CA LYS A 67 4.48 23.38 11.53
C LYS A 67 4.65 21.88 11.65
N SER A 68 5.21 21.27 10.61
CA SER A 68 5.39 19.83 10.50
C SER A 68 6.86 19.43 10.58
N VAL A 69 7.14 18.36 11.33
CA VAL A 69 8.47 17.74 11.42
C VAL A 69 8.38 16.30 10.92
N ALA A 70 9.11 15.98 9.86
CA ALA A 70 9.30 14.62 9.38
C ALA A 70 10.46 13.93 10.11
N VAL A 71 10.36 12.61 10.23
CA VAL A 71 11.51 11.73 10.50
C VAL A 71 11.75 10.84 9.28
N TYR A 72 13.01 10.47 9.03
CA TYR A 72 13.34 9.63 7.89
C TYR A 72 14.53 8.69 8.15
N SER A 73 14.46 7.49 7.57
CA SER A 73 15.57 6.54 7.50
C SER A 73 16.44 6.77 6.26
N ASP A 74 17.54 6.02 6.11
CA ASP A 74 18.37 6.13 4.89
C ASP A 74 17.60 5.84 3.60
N ALA A 75 16.64 4.91 3.62
CA ALA A 75 15.82 4.58 2.47
C ALA A 75 14.82 5.69 2.10
N ASP A 76 14.47 6.56 3.05
CA ASP A 76 13.44 7.58 2.89
C ASP A 76 13.99 8.99 2.64
N ARG A 77 15.31 9.12 2.48
CA ARG A 77 16.00 10.43 2.38
C ARG A 77 15.40 11.36 1.32
N ASN A 78 14.88 10.80 0.23
CA ASN A 78 14.34 11.55 -0.91
C ASN A 78 12.81 11.42 -1.06
N SER A 79 12.13 10.80 -0.09
CA SER A 79 10.69 10.56 -0.13
C SER A 79 9.86 11.84 -0.05
N ILE A 80 8.61 11.77 -0.53
CA ILE A 80 7.71 12.93 -0.59
C ILE A 80 7.50 13.58 0.78
N HIS A 81 7.29 12.80 1.85
CA HIS A 81 7.01 13.36 3.18
C HIS A 81 8.20 14.15 3.74
N VAL A 82 9.44 13.78 3.39
CA VAL A 82 10.65 14.53 3.76
C VAL A 82 10.69 15.88 3.05
N ALA A 83 10.37 15.90 1.76
CA ALA A 83 10.32 17.13 0.98
C ALA A 83 9.13 18.03 1.34
N MET A 84 8.04 17.46 1.87
CA MET A 84 6.81 18.16 2.23
C MET A 84 6.89 18.87 3.58
N ALA A 85 7.65 18.32 4.54
CA ALA A 85 7.72 18.86 5.89
C ALA A 85 8.53 20.16 5.97
N ASP A 86 8.21 20.98 6.98
CA ASP A 86 8.98 22.21 7.26
C ASP A 86 10.39 21.90 7.77
N GLU A 87 10.54 20.79 8.50
CA GLU A 87 11.82 20.26 8.98
C GLU A 87 11.84 18.73 8.87
N ALA A 88 13.00 18.14 8.59
CA ALA A 88 13.15 16.70 8.51
C ALA A 88 14.43 16.23 9.23
N TYR A 89 14.32 15.12 9.97
CA TYR A 89 15.42 14.60 10.78
C TYR A 89 15.71 13.13 10.50
N PHE A 90 16.99 12.83 10.33
CA PHE A 90 17.48 11.47 10.15
C PHE A 90 17.37 10.66 11.45
N ILE A 91 16.79 9.46 11.35
CA ILE A 91 16.60 8.53 12.49
C ILE A 91 17.32 7.18 12.29
N GLY A 92 18.21 7.06 11.30
CA GLY A 92 19.11 5.92 11.15
C GLY A 92 18.85 5.04 9.92
N PRO A 93 19.40 3.81 9.92
CA PRO A 93 19.36 2.90 8.78
C PRO A 93 17.95 2.48 8.38
N ALA A 94 17.82 1.93 7.17
CA ALA A 94 16.53 1.56 6.57
C ALA A 94 15.67 0.56 7.38
N PRO A 95 16.20 -0.48 8.06
CA PRO A 95 15.37 -1.37 8.87
C PRO A 95 14.54 -0.63 9.92
N SER A 96 13.23 -0.85 9.94
CA SER A 96 12.28 -0.13 10.81
C SER A 96 12.60 -0.29 12.30
N GLN A 97 13.06 -1.46 12.74
CA GLN A 97 13.50 -1.71 14.12
C GLN A 97 14.61 -0.76 14.59
N GLN A 98 15.47 -0.34 13.65
CA GLN A 98 16.58 0.58 13.93
C GLN A 98 16.23 2.04 13.65
N SER A 99 15.03 2.32 13.09
CA SER A 99 14.58 3.66 12.70
C SER A 99 13.20 3.97 13.28
N TYR A 100 12.12 3.76 12.52
CA TYR A 100 10.75 4.19 12.88
C TYR A 100 10.18 3.54 14.15
N LEU A 101 10.68 2.36 14.55
CA LEU A 101 10.31 1.69 15.81
C LEU A 101 11.22 2.09 16.98
N SER A 102 12.25 2.91 16.75
CA SER A 102 13.17 3.34 17.81
C SER A 102 12.57 4.52 18.59
N MET A 103 11.86 4.19 19.68
CA MET A 103 11.26 5.18 20.59
C MET A 103 12.25 6.25 21.06
N GLU A 104 13.49 5.85 21.36
CA GLU A 104 14.55 6.76 21.80
C GLU A 104 14.85 7.82 20.73
N LYS A 105 15.06 7.41 19.47
CA LYS A 105 15.38 8.32 18.38
C LYS A 105 14.23 9.27 18.07
N ILE A 106 13.00 8.76 18.03
CA ILE A 106 11.82 9.61 17.81
C ILE A 106 11.71 10.65 18.93
N MET A 107 11.91 10.25 20.19
CA MET A 107 11.87 11.15 21.34
C MET A 107 13.00 12.19 21.31
N GLN A 108 14.22 11.79 20.92
CA GLN A 108 15.35 12.71 20.73
C GLN A 108 15.04 13.77 19.68
N VAL A 109 14.45 13.39 18.53
CA VAL A 109 14.04 14.34 17.49
C VAL A 109 12.93 15.25 17.98
N ALA A 110 11.91 14.72 18.67
CA ALA A 110 10.81 15.51 19.19
C ALA A 110 11.32 16.63 20.13
N LYS A 111 12.27 16.30 21.02
CA LYS A 111 12.95 17.27 21.89
C LYS A 111 13.81 18.26 21.11
N LYS A 112 14.64 17.78 20.17
CA LYS A 112 15.55 18.62 19.38
C LYS A 112 14.81 19.62 18.48
N SER A 113 13.71 19.19 17.88
CA SER A 113 12.85 20.03 17.04
C SER A 113 11.90 20.91 17.85
N ALA A 114 11.81 20.70 19.18
CA ALA A 114 10.84 21.34 20.05
C ALA A 114 9.39 21.14 19.58
N ALA A 115 9.05 19.94 19.10
CA ALA A 115 7.68 19.59 18.75
C ALA A 115 6.81 19.54 20.01
N HIS A 116 5.60 20.09 19.94
CA HIS A 116 4.64 20.07 21.05
C HIS A 116 3.89 18.74 21.12
N ALA A 117 3.74 18.08 19.98
CA ALA A 117 2.98 16.86 19.82
C ALA A 117 3.65 15.89 18.84
N ILE A 118 3.35 14.60 18.99
CA ILE A 118 3.74 13.54 18.07
C ILE A 118 2.46 12.91 17.50
N HIS A 119 2.33 12.93 16.18
CA HIS A 119 1.32 12.19 15.46
C HIS A 119 1.92 10.87 14.98
N PRO A 120 1.48 9.71 15.50
CA PRO A 120 2.08 8.43 15.13
C PRO A 120 1.55 7.88 13.80
N GLY A 121 0.42 8.41 13.29
CA GLY A 121 -0.22 7.85 12.09
C GLY A 121 -0.81 6.48 12.41
N TYR A 122 -0.52 5.49 11.57
CA TYR A 122 -0.88 4.09 11.80
C TYR A 122 0.32 3.17 11.64
N GLY A 123 0.30 2.01 12.30
CA GLY A 123 1.45 1.13 12.40
C GLY A 123 2.62 1.75 13.18
N PHE A 124 3.79 1.10 13.13
CA PHE A 124 4.96 1.47 13.92
C PHE A 124 4.65 1.63 15.42
N LEU A 125 4.72 2.85 15.94
CA LEU A 125 4.53 3.18 17.35
C LEU A 125 3.10 3.64 17.69
N SER A 126 2.16 3.61 16.74
CA SER A 126 0.80 4.13 16.94
C SER A 126 0.00 3.39 18.01
N GLU A 127 0.28 2.11 18.22
CA GLU A 127 -0.40 1.24 19.18
C GLU A 127 0.58 0.74 20.25
N ASN A 128 1.71 1.43 20.43
CA ASN A 128 2.70 1.08 21.43
C ASN A 128 2.42 1.82 22.75
N THR A 129 2.02 1.05 23.78
CA THR A 129 1.66 1.57 25.10
C THR A 129 2.82 2.33 25.76
N GLU A 130 4.02 1.76 25.71
CA GLU A 130 5.21 2.31 26.37
C GLU A 130 5.61 3.66 25.75
N PHE A 131 5.44 3.81 24.44
CA PHE A 131 5.74 5.04 23.73
C PHE A 131 4.76 6.16 24.06
N ALA A 132 3.46 5.84 24.16
CA ALA A 132 2.45 6.81 24.60
C ALA A 132 2.72 7.29 26.04
N GLU A 133 3.10 6.38 26.95
CA GLU A 133 3.52 6.72 28.32
C GLU A 133 4.78 7.59 28.34
N LEU A 134 5.76 7.25 27.50
CA LEU A 134 6.99 8.03 27.37
C LEU A 134 6.72 9.45 26.89
N CYS A 135 5.84 9.64 25.90
CA CYS A 135 5.43 10.96 25.43
C CYS A 135 4.84 11.79 26.58
N ASN A 136 3.92 11.22 27.35
CA ASN A 136 3.30 11.90 28.49
C ASN A 136 4.33 12.26 29.57
N LYS A 137 5.24 11.34 29.90
CA LYS A 137 6.33 11.58 30.87
C LYS A 137 7.25 12.73 30.46
N GLU A 138 7.50 12.86 29.17
CA GLU A 138 8.36 13.89 28.58
C GLU A 138 7.60 15.21 28.27
N GLY A 139 6.31 15.28 28.57
CA GLY A 139 5.48 16.46 28.36
C GLY A 139 5.13 16.72 26.89
N ILE A 140 5.30 15.72 26.01
CA ILE A 140 4.95 15.79 24.59
C ILE A 140 3.57 15.15 24.40
N ILE A 141 2.68 15.83 23.67
CA ILE A 141 1.33 15.33 23.44
C ILE A 141 1.38 14.16 22.46
N PHE A 142 0.94 12.99 22.88
CA PHE A 142 0.68 11.88 21.97
C PHE A 142 -0.69 12.10 21.30
N ILE A 143 -0.73 12.27 19.98
CA ILE A 143 -1.98 12.47 19.24
C ILE A 143 -2.61 11.11 18.96
N GLY A 144 -3.42 10.65 19.92
CA GLY A 144 -4.06 9.34 19.90
C GLY A 144 -4.71 9.03 21.24
N PRO A 145 -5.16 7.78 21.44
CA PRO A 145 -5.77 7.37 22.70
C PRO A 145 -4.77 7.35 23.86
N PRO A 146 -5.25 7.40 25.11
CA PRO A 146 -4.39 7.27 26.27
C PRO A 146 -3.76 5.87 26.33
N SER A 147 -2.59 5.76 26.97
CA SER A 147 -1.86 4.49 27.09
C SER A 147 -2.67 3.38 27.77
N SER A 148 -3.56 3.73 28.70
CA SER A 148 -4.50 2.78 29.31
C SER A 148 -5.43 2.15 28.27
N ALA A 149 -6.02 2.94 27.38
CA ALA A 149 -6.91 2.43 26.34
C ALA A 149 -6.16 1.56 25.33
N ILE A 150 -4.93 1.93 24.97
CA ILE A 150 -4.06 1.11 24.10
C ILE A 150 -3.78 -0.25 24.75
N ARG A 151 -3.43 -0.26 26.04
CA ARG A 151 -3.18 -1.50 26.80
C ARG A 151 -4.42 -2.37 26.91
N ASP A 152 -5.55 -1.78 27.31
CA ASP A 152 -6.80 -2.49 27.57
C ASP A 152 -7.33 -3.16 26.30
N MET A 153 -7.14 -2.54 25.13
CA MET A 153 -7.54 -3.08 23.83
C MET A 153 -6.52 -4.00 23.19
N GLY A 154 -5.25 -3.93 23.59
CA GLY A 154 -4.17 -4.76 23.03
C GLY A 154 -4.23 -6.25 23.43
N ILE A 155 -4.90 -6.58 24.54
CA ILE A 155 -5.05 -7.96 25.02
C ILE A 155 -6.47 -8.45 24.77
N LYS A 156 -6.64 -9.49 23.95
CA LYS A 156 -7.95 -10.01 23.51
C LYS A 156 -8.90 -10.40 24.65
N SER A 157 -8.40 -11.05 25.69
CA SER A 157 -9.24 -11.45 26.83
C SER A 157 -9.72 -10.24 27.63
N THR A 158 -8.82 -9.29 27.92
CA THR A 158 -9.13 -8.02 28.60
C THR A 158 -10.12 -7.20 27.79
N SER A 159 -9.88 -7.04 26.48
CA SER A 159 -10.75 -6.23 25.63
C SER A 159 -12.16 -6.80 25.56
N LYS A 160 -12.30 -8.12 25.39
CA LYS A 160 -13.61 -8.78 25.41
C LYS A 160 -14.35 -8.65 26.73
N ALA A 161 -13.66 -8.78 27.86
CA ALA A 161 -14.28 -8.60 29.18
C ALA A 161 -14.83 -7.18 29.36
N ILE A 162 -14.06 -6.17 28.95
CA ILE A 162 -14.48 -4.76 29.00
C ILE A 162 -15.68 -4.53 28.06
N MET A 163 -15.62 -5.06 26.83
CA MET A 163 -16.71 -4.91 25.86
C MET A 163 -18.00 -5.59 26.29
N SER A 164 -17.91 -6.80 26.85
CA SER A 164 -19.05 -7.51 27.41
C SER A 164 -19.68 -6.75 28.57
N ALA A 165 -18.86 -6.23 29.51
CA ALA A 165 -19.32 -5.39 30.61
C ALA A 165 -19.96 -4.07 30.14
N ALA A 166 -19.53 -3.53 28.99
CA ALA A 166 -20.08 -2.34 28.36
C ALA A 166 -21.35 -2.60 27.52
N GLY A 167 -21.86 -3.83 27.48
CA GLY A 167 -23.04 -4.20 26.68
C GLY A 167 -22.79 -4.12 25.17
N VAL A 168 -21.56 -4.35 24.74
CA VAL A 168 -21.19 -4.54 23.34
C VAL A 168 -21.31 -6.04 23.04
N PRO A 169 -22.04 -6.45 21.98
CA PRO A 169 -22.13 -7.87 21.61
C PRO A 169 -20.74 -8.45 21.35
N VAL A 170 -20.41 -9.58 21.98
CA VAL A 170 -19.15 -10.32 21.75
C VAL A 170 -19.51 -11.72 21.27
N VAL A 171 -18.68 -12.31 20.41
CA VAL A 171 -18.87 -13.69 19.94
C VAL A 171 -18.89 -14.62 21.15
N GLU A 172 -19.87 -15.53 21.20
CA GLU A 172 -19.94 -16.56 22.23
C GLU A 172 -18.64 -17.38 22.23
N GLY A 173 -18.03 -17.53 23.40
CA GLY A 173 -16.73 -18.16 23.49
C GLY A 173 -16.28 -18.43 24.93
N TYR A 174 -15.25 -19.27 25.04
CA TYR A 174 -14.56 -19.57 26.28
C TYR A 174 -13.18 -18.92 26.30
N HIS A 175 -12.94 -18.14 27.35
CA HIS A 175 -11.74 -17.32 27.56
C HIS A 175 -11.20 -17.48 28.99
N GLY A 176 -11.54 -18.59 29.67
CA GLY A 176 -11.19 -18.82 31.06
C GLY A 176 -9.75 -19.30 31.26
N GLU A 177 -9.32 -19.34 32.53
CA GLU A 177 -7.95 -19.74 32.91
C GLU A 177 -7.71 -21.25 32.83
N ASP A 178 -8.76 -22.08 32.82
CA ASP A 178 -8.60 -23.53 32.68
C ASP A 178 -8.35 -23.90 31.21
N GLN A 179 -7.08 -24.14 30.92
CA GLN A 179 -6.58 -24.46 29.59
C GLN A 179 -6.41 -25.96 29.36
N SER A 180 -7.00 -26.82 30.21
CA SER A 180 -6.96 -28.28 30.01
C SER A 180 -7.76 -28.72 28.79
N ASP A 181 -7.28 -29.75 28.09
CA ASP A 181 -7.89 -30.23 26.82
C ASP A 181 -9.34 -30.66 27.02
N ASN A 182 -9.63 -31.34 28.14
CA ASN A 182 -10.99 -31.75 28.48
C ASN A 182 -11.91 -30.55 28.69
N CYS A 183 -11.44 -29.48 29.35
CA CYS A 183 -12.23 -28.27 29.54
C CYS A 183 -12.50 -27.58 28.20
N LEU A 184 -11.48 -27.40 27.37
CA LEU A 184 -11.63 -26.76 26.06
C LEU A 184 -12.56 -27.55 25.12
N GLU A 185 -12.49 -28.89 25.15
CA GLU A 185 -13.37 -29.78 24.39
C GLU A 185 -14.83 -29.70 24.88
N GLU A 186 -15.06 -29.66 26.19
CA GLU A 186 -16.39 -29.48 26.78
C GLU A 186 -16.99 -28.11 26.42
N GLN A 187 -16.18 -27.05 26.48
CA GLN A 187 -16.61 -25.70 26.11
C GLN A 187 -16.92 -25.61 24.62
N ALA A 188 -16.12 -26.23 23.75
CA ALA A 188 -16.41 -26.34 22.32
C ALA A 188 -17.74 -27.05 22.07
N ARG A 189 -18.03 -28.14 22.81
CA ARG A 189 -19.31 -28.86 22.72
C ARG A 189 -20.49 -27.99 23.19
N ARG A 190 -20.30 -27.19 24.24
CA ARG A 190 -21.31 -26.24 24.76
C ARG A 190 -21.61 -25.09 23.78
N ILE A 191 -20.59 -24.49 23.20
CA ILE A 191 -20.72 -23.42 22.18
C ILE A 191 -21.36 -23.98 20.89
N GLY A 192 -21.05 -25.25 20.58
CA GLY A 192 -21.55 -25.97 19.43
C GLY A 192 -20.73 -25.71 18.17
N TYR A 193 -20.40 -26.78 17.46
CA TYR A 193 -19.62 -26.73 16.22
C TYR A 193 -20.40 -26.08 15.05
N PRO A 194 -19.72 -25.45 14.07
CA PRO A 194 -18.27 -25.23 14.01
C PRO A 194 -17.77 -24.20 15.03
N VAL A 195 -16.54 -24.39 15.52
CA VAL A 195 -15.86 -23.46 16.44
C VAL A 195 -14.50 -23.03 15.91
N MET A 196 -14.08 -21.82 16.27
CA MET A 196 -12.77 -21.26 15.98
C MET A 196 -11.90 -21.34 17.23
N ILE A 197 -10.72 -21.93 17.07
CA ILE A 197 -9.66 -22.00 18.08
C ILE A 197 -8.67 -20.88 17.77
N LYS A 198 -8.39 -20.00 18.74
CA LYS A 198 -7.47 -18.85 18.56
C LYS A 198 -6.47 -18.79 19.71
N ALA A 199 -5.23 -18.41 19.42
CA ALA A 199 -4.27 -18.05 20.46
C ALA A 199 -4.73 -16.81 21.26
N VAL A 200 -4.51 -16.82 22.59
CA VAL A 200 -4.78 -15.66 23.46
C VAL A 200 -3.92 -14.46 23.09
N ARG A 201 -2.63 -14.73 22.82
CA ARG A 201 -1.65 -13.73 22.39
C ARG A 201 -1.45 -13.80 20.87
N GLY A 202 -1.34 -12.64 20.24
CA GLY A 202 -1.03 -12.50 18.81
C GLY A 202 -2.17 -11.96 17.95
N GLY A 203 -1.80 -11.44 16.78
CA GLY A 203 -2.69 -10.89 15.75
C GLY A 203 -2.36 -11.43 14.35
N GLY A 204 -3.19 -11.10 13.35
CA GLY A 204 -2.93 -11.44 11.95
C GLY A 204 -3.12 -12.91 11.55
N GLY A 205 -4.06 -13.63 12.18
CA GLY A 205 -4.43 -15.00 11.77
C GLY A 205 -3.51 -16.13 12.25
N LYS A 206 -2.33 -15.83 12.82
CA LYS A 206 -1.39 -16.83 13.31
C LYS A 206 -1.91 -17.56 14.54
N GLY A 207 -1.85 -18.89 14.52
CA GLY A 207 -2.36 -19.76 15.60
C GLY A 207 -3.89 -19.86 15.64
N MET A 208 -4.56 -19.66 14.50
CA MET A 208 -6.01 -19.84 14.36
C MET A 208 -6.34 -21.15 13.61
N ARG A 209 -7.31 -21.91 14.10
CA ARG A 209 -7.81 -23.14 13.45
C ARG A 209 -9.32 -23.23 13.57
N ILE A 210 -9.96 -23.83 12.56
CA ILE A 210 -11.39 -24.10 12.56
C ILE A 210 -11.57 -25.59 12.84
N ALA A 211 -12.39 -25.91 13.84
CA ALA A 211 -12.87 -27.26 14.08
C ALA A 211 -14.32 -27.34 13.59
N LEU A 212 -14.55 -28.10 12.52
CA LEU A 212 -15.89 -28.26 11.93
C LEU A 212 -16.73 -29.27 12.71
N SER A 213 -16.09 -30.22 13.38
CA SER A 213 -16.73 -31.26 14.17
C SER A 213 -15.92 -31.60 15.42
N GLU A 214 -16.56 -32.30 16.36
CA GLU A 214 -15.92 -32.79 17.58
C GLU A 214 -14.73 -33.72 17.32
N LYS A 215 -14.79 -34.53 16.26
CA LYS A 215 -13.72 -35.49 15.91
C LYS A 215 -12.42 -34.79 15.53
N GLU A 216 -12.51 -33.60 14.96
CA GLU A 216 -11.36 -32.83 14.47
C GLU A 216 -10.79 -31.89 15.54
N PHE A 217 -11.52 -31.65 16.64
CA PHE A 217 -11.17 -30.62 17.61
C PHE A 217 -9.78 -30.79 18.21
N LYS A 218 -9.41 -32.01 18.62
CA LYS A 218 -8.11 -32.29 19.26
C LYS A 218 -6.95 -32.02 18.31
N GLU A 219 -7.04 -32.48 17.07
CA GLU A 219 -6.01 -32.27 16.07
C GLU A 219 -5.82 -30.76 15.79
N GLN A 220 -6.93 -30.03 15.64
CA GLN A 220 -6.89 -28.59 15.40
C GLN A 220 -6.35 -27.81 16.60
N LEU A 221 -6.70 -28.21 17.83
CA LEU A 221 -6.18 -27.60 19.05
C LEU A 221 -4.66 -27.78 19.19
N GLU A 222 -4.15 -28.98 18.96
CA GLU A 222 -2.71 -29.27 18.99
C GLU A 222 -1.95 -28.51 17.89
N SER A 223 -2.55 -28.39 16.70
CA SER A 223 -2.01 -27.59 15.59
C SER A 223 -1.92 -26.10 15.97
N ALA A 224 -3.00 -25.54 16.53
CA ALA A 224 -3.06 -24.15 16.97
C ALA A 224 -2.04 -23.85 18.09
N ARG A 225 -1.92 -24.72 19.09
CA ARG A 225 -0.93 -24.57 20.18
C ARG A 225 0.51 -24.60 19.70
N ARG A 226 0.85 -25.53 18.79
CA ARG A 226 2.22 -25.60 18.23
C ARG A 226 2.60 -24.30 17.53
N GLU A 227 1.69 -23.74 16.75
CA GLU A 227 1.91 -22.48 16.04
C GLU A 227 2.00 -21.28 17.00
N ALA A 228 1.12 -21.21 18.00
CA ALA A 228 1.13 -20.16 19.00
C ALA A 228 2.39 -20.20 19.87
N LYS A 229 2.82 -21.38 20.30
CA LYS A 229 4.06 -21.56 21.07
C LYS A 229 5.29 -21.15 20.26
N LYS A 230 5.33 -21.51 18.97
CA LYS A 230 6.39 -21.09 18.04
C LYS A 230 6.41 -19.58 17.82
N SER A 231 5.24 -18.95 17.74
CA SER A 231 5.12 -17.53 17.33
C SER A 231 5.16 -16.56 18.51
N PHE A 232 4.64 -16.95 19.66
CA PHE A 232 4.36 -16.06 20.80
C PHE A 232 4.89 -16.60 22.14
N ASN A 233 5.48 -17.80 22.15
CA ASN A 233 5.91 -18.49 23.37
C ASN A 233 4.79 -18.60 24.42
N ASP A 234 3.55 -18.77 23.94
CA ASP A 234 2.32 -18.91 24.72
C ASP A 234 1.44 -19.97 24.05
N ASP A 235 0.91 -20.91 24.82
CA ASP A 235 0.01 -21.97 24.36
C ASP A 235 -1.43 -21.84 24.90
N ALA A 236 -1.75 -20.72 25.54
CA ALA A 236 -3.11 -20.41 25.96
C ALA A 236 -4.02 -20.13 24.75
N MET A 237 -5.20 -20.76 24.75
CA MET A 237 -6.18 -20.76 23.66
C MET A 237 -7.51 -20.15 24.10
N LEU A 238 -8.22 -19.61 23.12
CA LEU A 238 -9.60 -19.12 23.17
C LEU A 238 -10.44 -19.98 22.21
N ILE A 239 -11.63 -20.37 22.65
CA ILE A 239 -12.62 -21.06 21.80
C ILE A 239 -13.76 -20.09 21.53
N GLU A 240 -14.13 -19.92 20.27
CA GLU A 240 -15.19 -18.99 19.86
C GLU A 240 -16.13 -19.67 18.87
N LYS A 241 -17.39 -19.24 18.84
CA LYS A 241 -18.31 -19.64 17.78
C LYS A 241 -17.75 -19.24 16.42
N PHE A 242 -17.70 -20.17 15.47
CA PHE A 242 -17.32 -19.84 14.11
C PHE A 242 -18.51 -19.18 13.40
N VAL A 243 -18.31 -17.98 12.87
CA VAL A 243 -19.29 -17.30 12.01
C VAL A 243 -18.95 -17.65 10.57
N ASP A 244 -19.88 -18.31 9.88
CA ASP A 244 -19.70 -18.69 8.48
C ASP A 244 -19.88 -17.49 7.55
N ASN A 245 -19.03 -17.39 6.52
CA ASN A 245 -18.95 -16.30 5.54
C ASN A 245 -19.20 -14.89 6.12
N PRO A 246 -18.41 -14.46 7.12
CA PRO A 246 -18.66 -13.20 7.78
C PRO A 246 -18.32 -12.01 6.90
N ARG A 247 -19.00 -10.90 7.16
CA ARG A 247 -18.58 -9.57 6.74
C ARG A 247 -17.69 -8.95 7.81
N HIS A 248 -16.61 -8.32 7.36
CA HIS A 248 -15.77 -7.49 8.22
C HIS A 248 -16.31 -6.06 8.15
N VAL A 249 -17.07 -5.66 9.16
CA VAL A 249 -17.66 -4.32 9.26
C VAL A 249 -17.03 -3.58 10.41
N GLU A 250 -16.60 -2.35 10.19
CA GLU A 250 -15.92 -1.57 11.22
C GLU A 250 -16.53 -0.18 11.35
N VAL A 251 -16.54 0.37 12.57
CA VAL A 251 -17.12 1.68 12.85
C VAL A 251 -16.02 2.66 13.24
N GLN A 252 -15.97 3.78 12.53
CA GLN A 252 -15.13 4.91 12.94
C GLN A 252 -15.71 5.53 14.22
N VAL A 253 -14.91 5.61 15.27
CA VAL A 253 -15.25 6.35 16.48
C VAL A 253 -14.28 7.51 16.70
N PHE A 254 -14.75 8.51 17.41
CA PHE A 254 -13.95 9.64 17.85
C PHE A 254 -14.29 9.98 19.29
N GLY A 255 -13.27 10.09 20.15
CA GLY A 255 -13.43 10.48 21.56
C GLY A 255 -12.65 11.76 21.88
N ASP A 256 -13.08 12.51 22.90
CA ASP A 256 -12.34 13.65 23.44
C ASP A 256 -11.94 13.51 24.91
N GLN A 257 -11.14 14.45 25.40
CA GLN A 257 -10.69 14.49 26.80
C GLN A 257 -11.81 14.90 27.78
N HIS A 258 -13.00 15.23 27.28
CA HIS A 258 -14.16 15.68 28.05
C HIS A 258 -15.19 14.57 28.25
N GLY A 259 -14.88 13.33 27.82
CA GLY A 259 -15.76 12.17 27.93
C GLY A 259 -16.83 12.07 26.84
N ASN A 260 -16.76 12.94 25.81
CA ASN A 260 -17.64 12.82 24.65
C ASN A 260 -17.07 11.75 23.69
N ALA A 261 -17.98 11.03 23.03
CA ALA A 261 -17.63 10.12 21.96
C ALA A 261 -18.75 10.05 20.92
N VAL A 262 -18.39 10.03 19.64
CA VAL A 262 -19.29 9.94 18.48
C VAL A 262 -18.81 8.84 17.54
N TYR A 263 -19.71 8.34 16.68
CA TYR A 263 -19.38 7.47 15.56
C TYR A 263 -19.59 8.18 14.22
N LEU A 264 -18.74 7.86 13.23
CA LEU A 264 -18.77 8.39 11.86
C LEU A 264 -19.08 7.28 10.85
N PHE A 265 -20.19 6.59 11.11
CA PHE A 265 -20.70 5.44 10.34
C PHE A 265 -19.71 4.28 10.20
N GLU A 266 -20.18 3.24 9.52
CA GLU A 266 -19.44 2.01 9.28
C GLU A 266 -18.77 1.97 7.91
N ARG A 267 -17.71 1.17 7.83
CA ARG A 267 -17.04 0.75 6.61
C ARG A 267 -17.15 -0.76 6.48
N ASP A 268 -17.30 -1.24 5.26
CA ASP A 268 -17.16 -2.65 4.94
C ASP A 268 -15.76 -2.89 4.35
N CYS A 269 -15.01 -3.76 5.01
CA CYS A 269 -13.65 -4.15 4.64
C CYS A 269 -13.55 -5.66 4.39
N SER A 270 -14.66 -6.29 3.98
CA SER A 270 -14.75 -7.75 3.82
C SER A 270 -13.85 -8.27 2.71
N VAL A 271 -13.62 -7.49 1.66
CA VAL A 271 -12.77 -7.90 0.54
C VAL A 271 -11.30 -7.75 0.93
N GLN A 272 -10.73 -8.88 1.34
CA GLN A 272 -9.36 -8.98 1.83
C GLN A 272 -8.64 -10.21 1.25
N ARG A 273 -7.32 -10.11 1.13
CA ARG A 273 -6.43 -11.21 0.76
C ARG A 273 -5.54 -11.56 1.94
N ARG A 274 -5.59 -12.79 2.45
CA ARG A 274 -4.74 -13.23 3.59
C ARG A 274 -4.73 -12.22 4.75
N HIS A 275 -5.92 -11.69 5.10
CA HIS A 275 -6.12 -10.65 6.12
C HIS A 275 -5.59 -9.25 5.77
N GLN A 276 -5.16 -9.01 4.53
CA GLN A 276 -4.84 -7.68 3.99
C GLN A 276 -6.08 -7.11 3.29
N LYS A 277 -6.61 -5.99 3.79
CA LYS A 277 -7.73 -5.26 3.15
C LYS A 277 -7.31 -4.73 1.78
N ILE A 278 -8.18 -4.87 0.78
CA ILE A 278 -7.88 -4.56 -0.64
C ILE A 278 -8.76 -3.43 -1.15
N ILE A 279 -10.09 -3.58 -1.01
CA ILE A 279 -11.09 -2.56 -1.31
C ILE A 279 -11.98 -2.39 -0.08
N GLU A 280 -12.15 -1.15 0.34
CA GLU A 280 -13.01 -0.74 1.43
C GLU A 280 -14.13 0.16 0.90
N GLU A 281 -15.31 0.08 1.50
CA GLU A 281 -16.43 0.93 1.13
C GLU A 281 -17.19 1.49 2.32
N ALA A 282 -17.75 2.68 2.15
CA ALA A 282 -18.57 3.34 3.17
C ALA A 282 -19.75 4.06 2.50
N PRO A 283 -20.99 3.91 3.01
CA PRO A 283 -21.41 2.97 4.06
C PRO A 283 -21.35 1.50 3.58
N GLY A 284 -21.49 0.55 4.51
CA GLY A 284 -21.51 -0.88 4.15
C GLY A 284 -22.76 -1.26 3.34
N PRO A 285 -22.64 -2.07 2.27
CA PRO A 285 -23.77 -2.40 1.39
C PRO A 285 -24.83 -3.22 2.12
N GLY A 286 -26.11 -2.97 1.84
CA GLY A 286 -27.23 -3.75 2.40
C GLY A 286 -27.52 -3.55 3.91
N ILE A 287 -26.72 -2.76 4.63
CA ILE A 287 -26.93 -2.52 6.06
C ILE A 287 -28.08 -1.51 6.25
N LYS A 288 -29.15 -1.96 6.91
CA LYS A 288 -30.34 -1.15 7.20
C LYS A 288 -30.00 -0.02 8.20
N PRO A 289 -30.65 1.16 8.10
CA PRO A 289 -30.39 2.29 9.01
C PRO A 289 -30.50 1.96 10.51
N GLU A 290 -31.45 1.09 10.89
CA GLU A 290 -31.61 0.67 12.29
C GLU A 290 -30.41 -0.15 12.81
N ILE A 291 -29.89 -1.06 11.99
CA ILE A 291 -28.72 -1.88 12.33
C ILE A 291 -27.48 -1.00 12.37
N ARG A 292 -27.33 -0.09 11.40
CA ARG A 292 -26.26 0.92 11.38
C ARG A 292 -26.22 1.75 12.66
N ARG A 293 -27.38 2.23 13.11
CA ARG A 293 -27.47 2.95 14.39
C ARG A 293 -27.05 2.08 15.58
N LYS A 294 -27.54 0.84 15.66
CA LYS A 294 -27.16 -0.10 16.74
C LYS A 294 -25.65 -0.37 16.75
N LEU A 295 -25.04 -0.53 15.57
CA LEU A 295 -23.61 -0.74 15.40
C LEU A 295 -22.82 0.49 15.89
N GLY A 296 -23.23 1.69 15.45
CA GLY A 296 -22.65 2.97 15.88
C GLY A 296 -22.74 3.21 17.39
N GLU A 297 -23.91 2.99 17.98
CA GLU A 297 -24.13 3.12 19.42
C GLU A 297 -23.30 2.10 20.21
N ALA A 298 -23.15 0.86 19.72
CA ALA A 298 -22.28 -0.13 20.33
C ALA A 298 -20.80 0.30 20.29
N ALA A 299 -20.36 0.86 19.16
CA ALA A 299 -18.99 1.38 19.02
C ALA A 299 -18.74 2.58 19.96
N VAL A 300 -19.71 3.48 20.14
CA VAL A 300 -19.60 4.58 21.12
C VAL A 300 -19.53 4.06 22.55
N ARG A 301 -20.31 3.02 22.91
CA ARG A 301 -20.19 2.36 24.22
C ARG A 301 -18.81 1.75 24.42
N ALA A 302 -18.27 1.08 23.40
CA ALA A 302 -16.91 0.54 23.41
C ALA A 302 -15.87 1.63 23.69
N ALA A 303 -15.92 2.74 22.95
CA ALA A 303 -15.01 3.87 23.13
C ALA A 303 -15.11 4.49 24.53
N LYS A 304 -16.33 4.68 25.04
CA LYS A 304 -16.56 5.23 26.39
C LYS A 304 -16.06 4.31 27.50
N ALA A 305 -16.18 2.99 27.33
CA ALA A 305 -15.75 2.00 28.33
C ALA A 305 -14.25 2.08 28.64
N VAL A 306 -13.44 2.55 27.69
CA VAL A 306 -11.98 2.69 27.84
C VAL A 306 -11.51 4.15 27.93
N ASN A 307 -12.44 5.10 28.09
CA ASN A 307 -12.15 6.54 28.08
C ASN A 307 -11.32 6.96 26.85
N TYR A 308 -11.75 6.50 25.67
CA TYR A 308 -11.01 6.67 24.43
C TYR A 308 -10.86 8.14 24.02
N VAL A 309 -9.72 8.52 23.43
CA VAL A 309 -9.42 9.88 22.94
C VAL A 309 -8.84 9.80 21.53
N GLY A 310 -9.23 10.74 20.66
CA GLY A 310 -8.80 10.78 19.26
C GLY A 310 -9.61 9.84 18.37
N ALA A 311 -9.07 9.54 17.20
CA ALA A 311 -9.68 8.64 16.22
C ALA A 311 -9.35 7.17 16.55
N GLY A 312 -10.37 6.33 16.51
CA GLY A 312 -10.24 4.87 16.68
C GLY A 312 -11.27 4.13 15.84
N THR A 313 -11.09 2.82 15.71
CA THR A 313 -12.03 2.01 14.96
C THR A 313 -12.39 0.76 15.73
N VAL A 314 -13.69 0.52 15.88
CA VAL A 314 -14.23 -0.71 16.49
C VAL A 314 -14.58 -1.67 15.37
N GLU A 315 -13.91 -2.81 15.32
CA GLU A 315 -14.12 -3.83 14.28
C GLU A 315 -15.12 -4.88 14.76
N PHE A 316 -16.06 -5.22 13.87
CA PHE A 316 -17.10 -6.20 14.09
C PHE A 316 -17.07 -7.28 12.99
N ILE A 317 -17.40 -8.49 13.41
CA ILE A 317 -17.80 -9.57 12.52
C ILE A 317 -19.32 -9.53 12.42
N MET A 318 -19.85 -9.44 11.19
CA MET A 318 -21.28 -9.44 10.92
C MET A 318 -21.66 -10.71 10.14
N ASP A 319 -22.69 -11.42 10.62
CA ASP A 319 -23.22 -12.60 9.93
C ASP A 319 -24.24 -12.24 8.84
N SER A 320 -24.76 -13.26 8.14
CA SER A 320 -25.74 -13.10 7.05
C SER A 320 -27.11 -12.59 7.52
N GLU A 321 -27.42 -12.70 8.82
CA GLU A 321 -28.64 -12.16 9.43
C GLU A 321 -28.44 -10.72 9.95
N HIS A 322 -27.25 -10.15 9.75
CA HIS A 322 -26.80 -8.87 10.28
C HIS A 322 -26.70 -8.82 11.82
N ASN A 323 -26.56 -9.96 12.49
CA ASN A 323 -26.05 -9.98 13.86
C ASN A 323 -24.56 -9.65 13.80
N PHE A 324 -24.11 -8.78 14.71
CA PHE A 324 -22.74 -8.31 14.75
C PHE A 324 -22.11 -8.58 16.10
N TYR A 325 -20.81 -8.85 16.08
CA TYR A 325 -20.05 -9.22 17.26
C TYR A 325 -18.70 -8.52 17.24
N PHE A 326 -18.32 -7.93 18.37
CA PHE A 326 -17.05 -7.27 18.57
C PHE A 326 -15.90 -8.24 18.30
N MET A 327 -14.98 -7.81 17.45
CA MET A 327 -13.76 -8.53 17.13
C MET A 327 -12.57 -7.91 17.87
N GLU A 328 -12.29 -6.64 17.59
CA GLU A 328 -11.21 -5.89 18.21
C GLU A 328 -11.44 -4.37 18.07
N MET A 329 -10.58 -3.58 18.71
CA MET A 329 -10.56 -2.12 18.56
C MET A 329 -9.16 -1.67 18.18
N ASN A 330 -9.00 -1.12 16.98
CA ASN A 330 -7.74 -0.54 16.54
C ASN A 330 -7.57 0.83 17.21
N THR A 331 -6.50 0.98 17.97
CA THR A 331 -6.30 2.16 18.85
C THR A 331 -5.58 3.30 18.13
N ARG A 332 -5.98 3.54 16.88
CA ARG A 332 -5.34 4.47 15.94
C ARG A 332 -6.31 4.90 14.84
N LEU A 333 -5.87 5.88 14.05
CA LEU A 333 -6.49 6.18 12.76
C LEU A 333 -6.35 4.94 11.83
N GLN A 334 -7.44 4.55 11.16
CA GLN A 334 -7.39 3.47 10.17
C GLN A 334 -6.81 3.94 8.84
N VAL A 335 -6.31 3.01 8.03
CA VAL A 335 -5.72 3.33 6.72
C VAL A 335 -6.82 3.90 5.81
N GLU A 336 -7.97 3.25 5.82
CA GLU A 336 -9.21 3.48 5.10
C GLU A 336 -10.10 4.59 5.71
N HIS A 337 -9.57 5.41 6.62
CA HIS A 337 -10.29 6.59 7.12
C HIS A 337 -10.78 7.56 6.01
N PRO A 338 -10.13 7.70 4.83
CA PRO A 338 -10.62 8.59 3.78
C PRO A 338 -12.02 8.26 3.28
N VAL A 339 -12.47 7.00 3.23
CA VAL A 339 -13.86 6.72 2.79
C VAL A 339 -14.88 7.30 3.77
N THR A 340 -14.57 7.28 5.07
CA THR A 340 -15.38 7.93 6.11
C THR A 340 -15.36 9.45 5.96
N GLU A 341 -14.20 10.05 5.69
CA GLU A 341 -14.08 11.49 5.44
C GLU A 341 -14.92 11.91 4.22
N MET A 342 -14.92 11.12 3.15
CA MET A 342 -15.68 11.44 1.93
C MET A 342 -17.20 11.40 2.12
N ILE A 343 -17.73 10.45 2.90
CA ILE A 343 -19.18 10.37 3.15
C ILE A 343 -19.68 11.34 4.23
N THR A 344 -18.80 11.81 5.12
CA THR A 344 -19.17 12.72 6.21
C THR A 344 -18.79 14.18 5.95
N GLY A 345 -17.86 14.44 5.03
CA GLY A 345 -17.30 15.77 4.81
C GLY A 345 -16.36 16.24 5.93
N THR A 346 -15.88 15.32 6.78
CA THR A 346 -15.00 15.63 7.91
C THR A 346 -13.51 15.45 7.58
N ASP A 347 -12.63 16.07 8.36
CA ASP A 347 -11.18 15.82 8.34
C ASP A 347 -10.80 15.25 9.72
N LEU A 348 -10.58 13.93 9.77
CA LEU A 348 -10.33 13.21 11.02
C LEU A 348 -8.97 13.56 11.62
N VAL A 349 -7.97 13.89 10.79
CA VAL A 349 -6.67 14.39 11.26
C VAL A 349 -6.82 15.78 11.88
N GLU A 350 -7.67 16.64 11.31
CA GLU A 350 -7.96 17.97 11.86
C GLU A 350 -8.61 17.82 13.24
N TRP A 351 -9.56 16.89 13.38
CA TRP A 351 -10.18 16.58 14.67
C TRP A 351 -9.16 16.03 15.67
N GLN A 352 -8.22 15.19 15.22
CA GLN A 352 -7.17 14.64 16.10
C GLN A 352 -6.29 15.75 16.67
N LEU A 353 -5.90 16.74 15.86
CA LEU A 353 -5.12 17.89 16.31
C LEU A 353 -5.90 18.80 17.29
N LYS A 354 -7.19 19.06 17.01
CA LYS A 354 -8.05 19.86 17.91
C LYS A 354 -8.24 19.18 19.27
N VAL A 355 -8.64 17.91 19.27
CA VAL A 355 -8.85 17.13 20.49
C VAL A 355 -7.56 16.95 21.28
N ALA A 356 -6.43 16.71 20.60
CA ALA A 356 -5.12 16.65 21.26
C ALA A 356 -4.72 18.01 21.90
N SER A 357 -5.20 19.12 21.35
CA SER A 357 -5.03 20.47 21.93
C SER A 357 -5.94 20.74 23.14
N GLY A 358 -6.81 19.80 23.51
CA GLY A 358 -7.75 19.89 24.63
C GLY A 358 -9.15 20.40 24.23
N GLU A 359 -9.42 20.58 22.94
CA GLU A 359 -10.75 20.97 22.46
C GLU A 359 -11.75 19.80 22.55
N LYS A 360 -13.04 20.15 22.50
CA LYS A 360 -14.12 19.16 22.37
C LYS A 360 -14.21 18.65 20.93
N ILE A 361 -14.87 17.51 20.74
CA ILE A 361 -15.23 17.04 19.39
C ILE A 361 -16.02 18.15 18.66
N PRO A 362 -15.68 18.49 17.40
CA PRO A 362 -16.29 19.63 16.71
C PRO A 362 -17.79 19.50 16.42
N LEU A 363 -18.32 18.27 16.31
CA LEU A 363 -19.71 17.98 15.99
C LEU A 363 -20.30 16.98 16.99
N ALA A 364 -21.57 17.18 17.34
CA ALA A 364 -22.39 16.20 18.05
C ALA A 364 -22.84 15.06 17.11
N GLN A 365 -23.34 13.96 17.67
CA GLN A 365 -23.71 12.77 16.90
C GLN A 365 -24.80 13.05 15.85
N GLU A 366 -25.71 13.96 16.18
CA GLU A 366 -26.88 14.33 15.37
C GLU A 366 -26.50 15.27 14.21
N GLU A 367 -25.34 15.92 14.30
CA GLU A 367 -24.81 16.84 13.27
C GLU A 367 -23.98 16.10 12.21
N ILE A 368 -23.61 14.84 12.46
CA ILE A 368 -22.83 14.02 11.53
C ILE A 368 -23.77 13.37 10.51
N SER A 369 -23.79 13.93 9.30
CA SER A 369 -24.60 13.43 8.18
C SER A 369 -23.88 12.36 7.36
N LEU A 370 -24.65 11.37 6.87
CA LEU A 370 -24.20 10.38 5.88
C LEU A 370 -24.60 10.85 4.48
N ASN A 371 -23.62 11.13 3.62
CA ASN A 371 -23.86 11.59 2.25
C ASN A 371 -23.15 10.69 1.22
N GLY A 372 -23.92 10.19 0.25
CA GLY A 372 -23.41 9.41 -0.86
C GLY A 372 -22.73 8.10 -0.44
N HIS A 373 -21.82 7.64 -1.29
CA HIS A 373 -21.06 6.40 -1.14
C HIS A 373 -19.62 6.61 -1.57
N ALA A 374 -18.68 6.01 -0.85
CA ALA A 374 -17.26 6.06 -1.16
C ALA A 374 -16.64 4.67 -1.25
N PHE A 375 -15.68 4.52 -2.15
CA PHE A 375 -14.79 3.37 -2.24
C PHE A 375 -13.35 3.83 -2.06
N GLU A 376 -12.55 3.01 -1.39
CA GLU A 376 -11.09 3.08 -1.40
C GLU A 376 -10.53 1.78 -1.98
N ALA A 377 -9.53 1.92 -2.84
CA ALA A 377 -8.74 0.81 -3.35
C ALA A 377 -7.26 1.04 -3.02
N ARG A 378 -6.62 0.02 -2.45
CA ARG A 378 -5.19 0.07 -2.13
C ARG A 378 -4.38 -0.39 -3.32
N ILE A 379 -3.60 0.53 -3.88
CA ILE A 379 -2.72 0.27 -5.01
C ILE A 379 -1.37 -0.22 -4.46
N TYR A 380 -1.06 -1.49 -4.69
CA TYR A 380 0.14 -2.16 -4.20
C TYR A 380 1.11 -2.49 -5.32
N ALA A 381 2.40 -2.39 -5.03
CA ALA A 381 3.45 -3.04 -5.79
C ALA A 381 3.47 -4.54 -5.46
N GLU A 382 2.65 -5.32 -6.15
CA GLU A 382 2.56 -6.77 -5.99
C GLU A 382 2.13 -7.45 -7.28
N ASP A 383 2.34 -8.76 -7.38
CA ASP A 383 2.01 -9.57 -8.56
C ASP A 383 0.84 -10.52 -8.25
N PRO A 384 -0.42 -10.14 -8.53
CA PRO A 384 -1.59 -10.97 -8.24
C PRO A 384 -1.51 -12.38 -8.85
N ASN A 385 -1.02 -12.48 -10.09
CA ASN A 385 -0.87 -13.76 -10.82
C ASN A 385 0.18 -14.68 -10.19
N ASN A 386 1.09 -14.11 -9.39
CA ASN A 386 2.09 -14.87 -8.66
C ASN A 386 1.84 -14.82 -7.15
N ASN A 387 0.62 -15.20 -6.74
CA ASN A 387 0.20 -15.25 -5.34
C ASN A 387 0.35 -13.91 -4.59
N PHE A 388 0.21 -12.79 -5.30
CA PHE A 388 0.37 -11.43 -4.77
C PHE A 388 1.71 -11.23 -4.06
N MET A 389 2.77 -11.75 -4.68
CA MET A 389 4.11 -11.55 -4.18
C MET A 389 4.50 -10.08 -4.34
N PRO A 390 4.97 -9.39 -3.28
CA PRO A 390 5.21 -7.97 -3.37
C PRO A 390 6.49 -7.66 -4.14
N GLY A 391 6.45 -6.55 -4.86
CA GLY A 391 7.54 -6.04 -5.68
C GLY A 391 8.33 -4.96 -4.96
N ALA A 392 9.63 -4.91 -5.23
CA ALA A 392 10.52 -3.83 -4.80
C ALA A 392 11.39 -3.41 -5.99
N GLY A 393 11.63 -2.10 -6.11
CA GLY A 393 12.36 -1.52 -7.22
C GLY A 393 11.81 -0.15 -7.66
N PRO A 394 12.33 0.41 -8.76
CA PRO A 394 12.02 1.77 -9.18
C PRO A 394 10.66 1.88 -9.87
N LEU A 395 9.96 2.98 -9.60
CA LEU A 395 8.76 3.41 -10.33
C LEU A 395 9.21 4.20 -11.57
N LEU A 396 9.54 3.48 -12.65
CA LEU A 396 10.08 4.07 -13.88
C LEU A 396 9.08 5.00 -14.56
N HIS A 397 7.80 4.67 -14.48
CA HIS A 397 6.70 5.54 -14.89
C HIS A 397 5.57 5.45 -13.87
N LEU A 398 5.02 6.60 -13.48
CA LEU A 398 3.87 6.67 -12.59
C LEU A 398 2.98 7.85 -13.01
N SER A 399 1.78 7.55 -13.49
CA SER A 399 0.69 8.50 -13.67
C SER A 399 -0.53 8.02 -12.90
N THR A 400 -1.16 8.92 -12.16
CA THR A 400 -2.41 8.66 -11.43
C THR A 400 -3.58 9.35 -12.13
N PRO A 401 -4.84 8.96 -11.87
CA PRO A 401 -6.00 9.78 -12.24
C PRO A 401 -5.89 11.19 -11.63
N PRO A 402 -6.48 12.20 -12.28
CA PRO A 402 -6.52 13.55 -11.75
C PRO A 402 -7.38 13.58 -10.48
N SER A 403 -6.89 14.28 -9.45
CA SER A 403 -7.66 14.51 -8.23
C SER A 403 -8.72 15.59 -8.46
N ASP A 404 -9.91 15.38 -7.92
CA ASP A 404 -11.02 16.33 -7.90
C ASP A 404 -11.78 16.24 -6.57
N SER A 405 -12.92 16.93 -6.44
CA SER A 405 -13.72 16.91 -5.19
C SER A 405 -14.27 15.53 -4.82
N CYS A 406 -14.30 14.61 -5.78
CA CYS A 406 -14.90 13.28 -5.68
C CYS A 406 -13.87 12.16 -6.00
N THR A 407 -12.62 12.50 -6.33
CA THR A 407 -11.49 11.61 -6.58
C THR A 407 -10.30 12.09 -5.78
N ARG A 408 -9.82 11.28 -4.85
CA ARG A 408 -8.72 11.62 -3.95
C ARG A 408 -7.65 10.54 -4.03
N ILE A 409 -6.40 10.99 -4.15
CA ILE A 409 -5.22 10.12 -4.20
C ILE A 409 -4.35 10.42 -2.99
N GLU A 410 -4.21 9.41 -2.13
CA GLU A 410 -3.28 9.44 -0.99
C GLU A 410 -2.02 8.67 -1.39
N THR A 411 -0.88 9.36 -1.54
CA THR A 411 0.38 8.70 -1.93
C THR A 411 1.59 9.30 -1.20
N GLY A 412 2.62 8.47 -1.02
CA GLY A 412 3.92 8.85 -0.48
C GLY A 412 5.06 8.70 -1.49
N VAL A 413 4.76 8.36 -2.75
CA VAL A 413 5.73 8.13 -3.82
C VAL A 413 5.40 8.94 -5.06
N ARG A 414 6.42 9.22 -5.88
CA ARG A 414 6.30 9.86 -7.20
C ARG A 414 7.10 9.08 -8.24
N GLN A 415 6.89 9.38 -9.51
CA GLN A 415 7.71 8.83 -10.59
C GLN A 415 9.21 9.01 -10.29
N GLY A 416 9.98 7.94 -10.48
CA GLY A 416 11.41 7.88 -10.20
C GLY A 416 11.77 7.45 -8.76
N ASP A 417 10.82 7.42 -7.83
CA ASP A 417 11.06 6.89 -6.49
C ASP A 417 11.19 5.35 -6.52
N GLU A 418 11.77 4.78 -5.46
CA GLU A 418 11.94 3.35 -5.29
C GLU A 418 11.00 2.79 -4.21
N VAL A 419 10.28 1.71 -4.53
CA VAL A 419 9.58 0.90 -3.53
C VAL A 419 10.60 -0.01 -2.86
N SER A 420 11.02 0.36 -1.65
CA SER A 420 12.06 -0.38 -0.92
C SER A 420 11.55 -1.69 -0.31
N ILE A 421 12.43 -2.68 -0.13
CA ILE A 421 12.14 -3.95 0.56
C ILE A 421 11.82 -3.83 2.06
N TYR A 422 12.17 -2.69 2.68
CA TYR A 422 12.13 -2.53 4.15
C TYR A 422 10.73 -2.21 4.69
N TYR A 423 9.82 -1.79 3.82
CA TYR A 423 8.54 -1.21 4.21
C TYR A 423 7.38 -1.79 3.39
N ASP A 424 6.18 -1.31 3.67
CA ASP A 424 4.95 -1.72 2.99
C ASP A 424 4.95 -1.37 1.48
N PRO A 425 4.45 -2.25 0.58
CA PRO A 425 4.46 -2.05 -0.88
C PRO A 425 3.39 -1.09 -1.40
N MET A 426 2.58 -0.48 -0.55
CA MET A 426 1.50 0.41 -0.99
C MET A 426 2.06 1.65 -1.70
N ILE A 427 1.66 1.83 -2.95
CA ILE A 427 1.99 2.96 -3.81
C ILE A 427 1.04 4.12 -3.50
N ALA A 428 -0.26 3.84 -3.45
CA ALA A 428 -1.29 4.84 -3.24
C ALA A 428 -2.59 4.24 -2.69
N LYS A 429 -3.46 5.09 -2.18
CA LYS A 429 -4.87 4.79 -1.94
C LYS A 429 -5.69 5.64 -2.90
N LEU A 430 -6.48 4.98 -3.75
CA LEU A 430 -7.45 5.63 -4.62
C LEU A 430 -8.78 5.69 -3.88
N VAL A 431 -9.27 6.89 -3.60
CA VAL A 431 -10.55 7.10 -2.91
C VAL A 431 -11.48 7.82 -3.86
N VAL A 432 -12.68 7.29 -4.07
CA VAL A 432 -13.71 7.91 -4.92
C VAL A 432 -15.02 8.05 -4.16
N TRP A 433 -15.81 9.04 -4.53
CA TRP A 433 -17.14 9.28 -3.98
C TRP A 433 -18.15 9.59 -5.08
N ALA A 434 -19.40 9.18 -4.87
CA ALA A 434 -20.54 9.60 -5.67
C ALA A 434 -21.85 9.56 -4.84
N GLU A 435 -22.96 9.98 -5.44
CA GLU A 435 -24.28 10.03 -4.79
C GLU A 435 -24.83 8.65 -4.37
N ASP A 436 -24.43 7.60 -5.09
CA ASP A 436 -24.83 6.22 -4.80
C ASP A 436 -23.68 5.24 -5.07
N ARG A 437 -23.81 4.01 -4.54
CA ARG A 437 -22.81 2.94 -4.66
C ARG A 437 -22.46 2.61 -6.11
N GLN A 438 -23.45 2.52 -7.00
CA GLN A 438 -23.22 2.14 -8.40
C GLN A 438 -22.46 3.25 -9.15
N ALA A 439 -22.79 4.52 -8.89
CA ALA A 439 -22.05 5.66 -9.41
C ALA A 439 -20.62 5.70 -8.88
N ALA A 440 -20.42 5.44 -7.58
CA ALA A 440 -19.09 5.40 -6.97
C ALA A 440 -18.26 4.25 -7.53
N LEU A 441 -18.86 3.08 -7.77
CA LEU A 441 -18.20 1.92 -8.37
C LEU A 441 -17.79 2.16 -9.83
N ARG A 442 -18.69 2.75 -10.65
CA ARG A 442 -18.33 3.18 -12.02
C ARG A 442 -17.17 4.16 -12.01
N LYS A 443 -17.16 5.10 -11.06
CA LYS A 443 -16.08 6.06 -10.89
C LYS A 443 -14.77 5.40 -10.44
N LEU A 444 -14.83 4.44 -9.51
CA LEU A 444 -13.67 3.65 -9.07
C LEU A 444 -13.02 2.97 -10.28
N ARG A 445 -13.81 2.24 -11.07
CA ARG A 445 -13.37 1.53 -12.28
C ARG A 445 -12.76 2.48 -13.32
N TYR A 446 -13.40 3.63 -13.52
CA TYR A 446 -12.89 4.67 -14.41
C TYR A 446 -11.52 5.21 -13.95
N CYS A 447 -11.37 5.49 -12.66
CA CYS A 447 -10.11 5.99 -12.10
C CYS A 447 -8.99 4.94 -12.08
N LEU A 448 -9.32 3.67 -11.82
CA LEU A 448 -8.36 2.56 -11.90
C LEU A 448 -7.78 2.42 -13.31
N ARG A 449 -8.60 2.53 -14.37
CA ARG A 449 -8.15 2.51 -15.79
C ARG A 449 -7.20 3.65 -16.18
N GLN A 450 -7.08 4.69 -15.35
CA GLN A 450 -6.18 5.82 -15.59
C GLN A 450 -4.83 5.71 -14.89
N TYR A 451 -4.66 4.71 -14.02
CA TYR A 451 -3.35 4.43 -13.44
C TYR A 451 -2.42 3.85 -14.49
N ASN A 452 -1.28 4.49 -14.66
CA ASN A 452 -0.20 3.97 -15.49
C ASN A 452 1.02 3.77 -14.61
N ILE A 453 1.42 2.53 -14.41
CA ILE A 453 2.57 2.19 -13.56
C ILE A 453 3.49 1.27 -14.36
N VAL A 454 4.76 1.66 -14.49
CA VAL A 454 5.82 0.85 -15.11
C VAL A 454 7.01 0.74 -14.17
N GLY A 455 7.61 -0.44 -14.13
CA GLY A 455 8.80 -0.77 -13.33
C GLY A 455 8.54 -1.89 -12.32
N LEU A 456 7.31 -2.01 -11.82
CA LEU A 456 6.88 -3.06 -10.90
C LEU A 456 5.53 -3.63 -11.34
N SER A 457 5.31 -4.92 -11.06
CA SER A 457 3.96 -5.50 -11.08
C SER A 457 3.09 -4.79 -10.06
N THR A 458 1.81 -4.61 -10.39
CA THR A 458 0.83 -3.99 -9.49
C THR A 458 -0.47 -4.77 -9.46
N ASN A 459 -1.30 -4.49 -8.45
CA ASN A 459 -2.63 -5.08 -8.34
C ASN A 459 -3.74 -4.32 -9.08
N VAL A 460 -3.43 -3.32 -9.92
CA VAL A 460 -4.44 -2.45 -10.57
C VAL A 460 -5.42 -3.25 -11.45
N ASP A 461 -4.92 -4.15 -12.29
CA ASP A 461 -5.77 -4.96 -13.17
C ASP A 461 -6.64 -5.92 -12.34
N PHE A 462 -6.08 -6.53 -11.30
CA PHE A 462 -6.85 -7.34 -10.34
C PHE A 462 -7.97 -6.53 -9.65
N LEU A 463 -7.72 -5.26 -9.28
CA LEU A 463 -8.75 -4.38 -8.72
C LEU A 463 -9.84 -4.05 -9.75
N LEU A 464 -9.50 -3.95 -11.03
CA LEU A 464 -10.48 -3.76 -12.12
C LEU A 464 -11.38 -4.99 -12.29
N ASP A 465 -10.80 -6.18 -12.25
CA ASP A 465 -11.56 -7.44 -12.34
C ASP A 465 -12.46 -7.62 -11.11
N LEU A 466 -11.90 -7.42 -9.91
CA LEU A 466 -12.64 -7.54 -8.65
C LEU A 466 -13.81 -6.57 -8.58
N SER A 467 -13.57 -5.29 -8.89
CA SER A 467 -14.61 -4.26 -8.85
C SER A 467 -15.69 -4.43 -9.94
N GLY A 468 -15.44 -5.26 -10.96
CA GLY A 468 -16.38 -5.59 -12.02
C GLY A 468 -17.08 -6.93 -11.84
N HIS A 469 -16.74 -7.66 -10.78
CA HIS A 469 -17.33 -8.97 -10.52
C HIS A 469 -18.82 -8.81 -10.13
N PRO A 470 -19.75 -9.59 -10.72
CA PRO A 470 -21.19 -9.42 -10.47
C PRO A 470 -21.59 -9.45 -8.98
N GLU A 471 -21.00 -10.35 -8.19
CA GLU A 471 -21.26 -10.42 -6.74
C GLU A 471 -20.75 -9.19 -5.97
N PHE A 472 -19.64 -8.59 -6.42
CA PHE A 472 -19.14 -7.33 -5.85
C PHE A 472 -20.06 -6.16 -6.22
N GLU A 473 -20.51 -6.10 -7.48
CA GLU A 473 -21.49 -5.10 -7.94
C GLU A 473 -22.83 -5.20 -7.19
N ALA A 474 -23.26 -6.41 -6.86
CA ALA A 474 -24.46 -6.67 -6.05
C ALA A 474 -24.28 -6.31 -4.55
N GLY A 475 -23.04 -6.22 -4.06
CA GLY A 475 -22.73 -6.00 -2.65
C GLY A 475 -22.74 -7.26 -1.79
N ASN A 476 -22.67 -8.44 -2.42
CA ASN A 476 -22.59 -9.75 -1.77
C ASN A 476 -21.13 -10.05 -1.40
N VAL A 477 -20.58 -9.26 -0.49
CA VAL A 477 -19.18 -9.35 -0.05
C VAL A 477 -19.06 -10.08 1.28
N HIS A 478 -17.97 -10.84 1.46
CA HIS A 478 -17.62 -11.53 2.70
C HIS A 478 -16.09 -11.81 2.70
N THR A 479 -15.53 -12.23 3.84
CA THR A 479 -14.08 -12.40 4.00
C THR A 479 -13.44 -13.47 3.12
N ASN A 480 -14.24 -14.35 2.52
CA ASN A 480 -13.80 -15.42 1.62
C ASN A 480 -14.04 -15.11 0.14
N PHE A 481 -14.39 -13.87 -0.21
CA PHE A 481 -14.76 -13.48 -1.58
C PHE A 481 -13.69 -13.86 -2.62
N ILE A 482 -12.42 -13.53 -2.38
CA ILE A 482 -11.34 -13.81 -3.34
C ILE A 482 -11.10 -15.33 -3.51
N PRO A 483 -10.95 -16.13 -2.44
CA PRO A 483 -10.87 -17.59 -2.59
C PRO A 483 -12.08 -18.22 -3.29
N GLN A 484 -13.28 -17.73 -3.03
CA GLN A 484 -14.52 -18.27 -3.61
C GLN A 484 -14.62 -18.01 -5.11
N HIS A 485 -14.20 -16.83 -5.57
CA HIS A 485 -14.27 -16.40 -6.96
C HIS A 485 -12.91 -16.42 -7.65
N TYR A 486 -11.99 -17.27 -7.21
CA TYR A 486 -10.60 -17.27 -7.68
C TYR A 486 -10.50 -17.44 -9.20
N ASP A 487 -11.19 -18.42 -9.78
CA ASP A 487 -11.11 -18.71 -11.22
C ASP A 487 -11.66 -17.56 -12.09
N GLU A 488 -12.61 -16.79 -11.56
CA GLU A 488 -13.20 -15.62 -12.24
C GLU A 488 -12.32 -14.37 -12.12
N LEU A 489 -11.59 -14.24 -10.99
CA LEU A 489 -10.70 -13.10 -10.71
C LEU A 489 -9.27 -13.28 -11.26
N PHE A 490 -8.89 -14.51 -11.63
CA PHE A 490 -7.60 -14.83 -12.22
C PHE A 490 -7.79 -15.56 -13.56
N PRO A 491 -8.44 -14.93 -14.55
CA PRO A 491 -8.60 -15.54 -15.85
C PRO A 491 -7.22 -15.81 -16.48
N PRO A 492 -7.08 -16.88 -17.27
CA PRO A 492 -5.84 -17.15 -17.99
C PRO A 492 -5.51 -15.97 -18.91
N LYS A 493 -4.23 -15.58 -18.94
CA LYS A 493 -3.78 -14.48 -19.79
C LYS A 493 -4.09 -14.80 -21.26
N GLU A 494 -4.94 -13.99 -21.87
CA GLU A 494 -5.22 -14.06 -23.30
C GLU A 494 -4.07 -13.48 -24.12
N ALA A 495 -3.99 -13.88 -25.39
CA ALA A 495 -3.03 -13.29 -26.31
C ALA A 495 -3.38 -11.81 -26.56
N ILE A 496 -2.37 -10.97 -26.71
CA ILE A 496 -2.56 -9.55 -26.95
C ILE A 496 -3.38 -9.36 -28.23
N SER A 497 -4.46 -8.57 -28.12
CA SER A 497 -5.37 -8.33 -29.24
C SER A 497 -4.64 -7.74 -30.46
N GLU A 498 -5.07 -8.11 -31.68
CA GLU A 498 -4.44 -7.57 -32.89
C GLU A 498 -4.60 -6.04 -32.99
N VAL A 499 -5.65 -5.49 -32.38
CA VAL A 499 -5.86 -4.04 -32.27
C VAL A 499 -4.78 -3.40 -31.39
N ALA A 500 -4.47 -3.96 -30.22
CA ALA A 500 -3.39 -3.48 -29.37
C ALA A 500 -2.02 -3.60 -30.05
N LEU A 501 -1.77 -4.69 -30.77
CA LEU A 501 -0.55 -4.86 -31.58
C LEU A 501 -0.44 -3.79 -32.68
N CYS A 502 -1.55 -3.46 -33.36
CA CYS A 502 -1.59 -2.37 -34.34
C CYS A 502 -1.29 -1.00 -33.69
N GLN A 503 -1.85 -0.73 -32.51
CA GLN A 503 -1.57 0.49 -31.76
C GLN A 503 -0.10 0.58 -31.34
N ALA A 504 0.49 -0.50 -30.85
CA ALA A 504 1.90 -0.56 -30.48
C ALA A 504 2.81 -0.29 -31.69
N ALA A 505 2.53 -0.95 -32.82
CA ALA A 505 3.28 -0.75 -34.04
C ALA A 505 3.17 0.68 -34.58
N LEU A 506 1.95 1.25 -34.58
CA LEU A 506 1.75 2.65 -34.96
C LEU A 506 2.52 3.59 -34.02
N GLY A 507 2.47 3.35 -32.71
CA GLY A 507 3.19 4.14 -31.70
C GLY A 507 4.70 4.14 -31.92
N LEU A 508 5.28 2.97 -32.22
CA LEU A 508 6.70 2.84 -32.58
C LEU A 508 7.05 3.63 -33.85
N ILE A 509 6.24 3.48 -34.91
CA ILE A 509 6.47 4.15 -36.20
C ILE A 509 6.39 5.68 -36.03
N LEU A 510 5.36 6.18 -35.34
CA LEU A 510 5.15 7.61 -35.14
C LEU A 510 6.23 8.21 -34.23
N ARG A 511 6.64 7.52 -33.17
CA ARG A 511 7.74 7.98 -32.30
C ARG A 511 9.06 8.02 -33.05
N GLU A 512 9.37 7.01 -33.85
CA GLU A 512 10.57 7.01 -34.70
C GLU A 512 10.55 8.18 -35.70
N LYS A 513 9.39 8.47 -36.29
CA LYS A 513 9.20 9.61 -37.16
C LYS A 513 9.48 10.95 -36.44
N ILE A 514 8.94 11.15 -35.23
CA ILE A 514 9.20 12.36 -34.43
C ILE A 514 10.70 12.50 -34.10
N VAL A 515 11.35 11.41 -33.70
CA VAL A 515 12.79 11.42 -33.37
C VAL A 515 13.63 11.78 -34.60
N THR A 516 13.35 11.18 -35.75
CA THR A 516 14.10 11.45 -36.99
C THR A 516 13.81 12.83 -37.57
N ASP A 517 12.56 13.30 -37.53
CA ASP A 517 12.21 14.67 -37.91
C ASP A 517 12.92 15.69 -37.02
N THR A 518 13.00 15.45 -35.71
CA THR A 518 13.74 16.31 -34.76
C THR A 518 15.24 16.32 -35.06
N PHE A 519 15.85 15.14 -35.26
CA PHE A 519 17.25 15.00 -35.64
C PHE A 519 17.56 15.76 -36.94
N ARG A 520 16.70 15.60 -37.95
CA ARG A 520 16.83 16.28 -39.24
C ARG A 520 16.75 17.80 -39.12
N MET A 521 15.87 18.31 -38.25
CA MET A 521 15.75 19.75 -38.01
C MET A 521 16.98 20.35 -37.32
N GLN A 522 17.68 19.55 -36.52
CA GLN A 522 18.91 19.94 -35.81
C GLN A 522 20.18 19.69 -36.64
N SER A 523 20.10 18.89 -37.70
CA SER A 523 21.25 18.59 -38.55
C SER A 523 21.57 19.73 -39.51
N GLY A 524 22.82 19.76 -40.01
CA GLY A 524 23.25 20.69 -41.06
C GLY A 524 22.64 20.38 -42.44
N ASP A 525 22.06 19.19 -42.62
CA ASP A 525 21.40 18.76 -43.85
C ASP A 525 19.95 18.35 -43.56
N LYS A 526 19.08 19.37 -43.51
CA LYS A 526 17.64 19.24 -43.22
C LYS A 526 16.85 18.48 -44.27
N PHE A 527 17.43 18.21 -45.44
CA PHE A 527 16.76 17.52 -46.54
C PHE A 527 17.36 16.14 -46.82
N SER A 528 18.27 15.68 -45.96
CA SER A 528 18.89 14.37 -46.10
C SER A 528 17.82 13.26 -46.13
N PRO A 529 17.71 12.48 -47.22
CA PRO A 529 16.76 11.38 -47.29
C PRO A 529 17.14 10.24 -46.33
N PHE A 530 18.40 10.20 -45.86
CA PHE A 530 18.92 9.21 -44.93
C PHE A 530 18.60 9.53 -43.46
N ALA A 531 18.15 10.76 -43.18
CA ALA A 531 17.73 11.21 -41.86
C ALA A 531 16.20 11.10 -41.66
N SER A 532 15.47 10.45 -42.56
CA SER A 532 14.00 10.37 -42.56
C SER A 532 13.50 8.93 -42.43
N SER A 533 12.75 8.62 -41.37
CA SER A 533 12.10 7.30 -41.17
C SER A 533 10.76 7.18 -41.90
N SER A 534 10.70 7.56 -43.18
CA SER A 534 9.46 7.54 -43.97
C SER A 534 9.18 6.19 -44.65
N GLY A 535 9.96 5.15 -44.37
CA GLY A 535 9.84 3.83 -45.01
C GLY A 535 10.14 3.83 -46.52
N ARG A 536 10.76 4.89 -47.05
CA ARG A 536 10.91 5.11 -48.50
C ARG A 536 11.71 3.98 -49.16
N ARG A 537 11.15 3.42 -50.24
CA ARG A 537 11.79 2.49 -51.16
C ARG A 537 11.61 2.97 -52.60
N ILE A 538 12.57 2.71 -53.47
CA ILE A 538 12.49 3.11 -54.89
C ILE A 538 11.90 1.93 -55.68
N ASN A 539 10.91 2.20 -56.53
CA ASN A 539 10.26 1.23 -57.44
C ASN A 539 9.47 0.07 -56.79
N ILE A 540 9.33 0.04 -55.46
CA ILE A 540 8.55 -0.98 -54.73
C ILE A 540 7.65 -0.33 -53.66
N PRO A 541 6.58 -1.01 -53.22
CA PRO A 541 5.76 -0.56 -52.09
C PRO A 541 6.59 -0.35 -50.82
N TYR A 542 6.17 0.59 -49.97
CA TYR A 542 6.91 0.98 -48.77
C TYR A 542 6.54 0.00 -47.66
N ILE A 543 7.21 -1.16 -47.67
CA ILE A 543 6.92 -2.26 -46.75
C ILE A 543 8.01 -2.36 -45.67
N ARG A 544 7.59 -2.46 -44.43
CA ARG A 544 8.44 -2.71 -43.25
C ARG A 544 7.95 -3.95 -42.52
N ASN A 545 8.87 -4.85 -42.20
CA ASN A 545 8.59 -5.96 -41.28
C ASN A 545 8.92 -5.53 -39.86
N LEU A 546 7.99 -5.74 -38.94
CA LEU A 546 8.15 -5.53 -37.51
C LEU A 546 7.92 -6.87 -36.79
N THR A 547 8.61 -7.05 -35.68
CA THR A 547 8.37 -8.18 -34.78
C THR A 547 8.12 -7.60 -33.40
N LEU A 548 7.01 -7.98 -32.79
CA LEU A 548 6.65 -7.68 -31.41
C LEU A 548 6.66 -8.98 -30.60
N LEU A 549 6.78 -8.88 -29.28
CA LEU A 549 6.75 -10.04 -28.38
C LEU A 549 5.50 -9.97 -27.50
N ASP A 550 4.71 -11.03 -27.52
CA ASP A 550 3.66 -11.30 -26.54
C ASP A 550 4.18 -12.37 -25.58
N GLY A 551 4.70 -11.93 -24.44
CA GLY A 551 5.53 -12.78 -23.58
C GLY A 551 6.76 -13.28 -24.36
N GLU A 552 6.87 -14.59 -24.52
CA GLU A 552 7.94 -15.23 -25.30
C GLU A 552 7.58 -15.40 -26.79
N ASN A 553 6.30 -15.19 -27.15
CA ASN A 553 5.80 -15.45 -28.50
C ASN A 553 6.16 -14.29 -29.45
N LYS A 554 6.81 -14.62 -30.58
CA LYS A 554 7.13 -13.64 -31.62
C LYS A 554 5.93 -13.43 -32.54
N VAL A 555 5.40 -12.21 -32.54
CA VAL A 555 4.36 -11.78 -33.45
C VAL A 555 5.00 -10.96 -34.58
N ASN A 556 5.05 -11.56 -35.77
CA ASN A 556 5.54 -10.87 -36.97
C ASN A 556 4.41 -10.12 -37.65
N MET A 557 4.70 -8.89 -38.06
CA MET A 557 3.76 -8.05 -38.79
C MET A 557 4.43 -7.34 -39.97
N THR A 558 3.66 -7.17 -41.04
CA THR A 558 4.08 -6.45 -42.24
C THR A 558 3.31 -5.15 -42.31
N VAL A 559 4.01 -4.02 -42.33
CA VAL A 559 3.42 -2.68 -42.38
C VAL A 559 3.69 -2.05 -43.75
N THR A 560 2.62 -1.79 -44.50
CA THR A 560 2.66 -1.08 -45.78
C THR A 560 2.29 0.38 -45.57
N TYR A 561 3.13 1.31 -46.02
CA TYR A 561 2.91 2.74 -45.88
C TYR A 561 2.15 3.26 -47.10
N ASN A 562 0.98 3.85 -46.86
CA ASN A 562 0.12 4.36 -47.91
C ASN A 562 0.42 5.83 -48.23
N ARG A 563 0.00 6.27 -49.41
CA ARG A 563 0.28 7.64 -49.90
C ARG A 563 -0.47 8.72 -49.14
N ASP A 564 -1.60 8.38 -48.54
CA ASP A 564 -2.43 9.26 -47.73
C ASP A 564 -1.91 9.40 -46.28
N GLY A 565 -0.84 8.70 -45.91
CA GLY A 565 -0.27 8.68 -44.57
C GLY A 565 -0.86 7.62 -43.63
N SER A 566 -1.80 6.80 -44.12
CA SER A 566 -2.26 5.60 -43.42
C SER A 566 -1.27 4.43 -43.60
N TYR A 567 -1.55 3.34 -42.91
CA TYR A 567 -0.74 2.12 -42.89
C TYR A 567 -1.66 0.91 -43.02
N ASP A 568 -1.32 -0.05 -43.88
CA ASP A 568 -1.95 -1.37 -43.85
C ASP A 568 -1.03 -2.33 -43.08
N MET A 569 -1.53 -2.86 -41.96
CA MET A 569 -0.80 -3.77 -41.08
C MET A 569 -1.35 -5.18 -41.26
N GLN A 570 -0.48 -6.10 -41.68
CA GLN A 570 -0.81 -7.51 -41.78
C GLN A 570 -0.21 -8.26 -40.58
N ILE A 571 -1.06 -8.90 -39.78
CA ILE A 571 -0.68 -9.75 -38.66
C ILE A 571 -1.19 -11.15 -38.97
N GLN A 572 -0.29 -12.12 -39.10
CA GLN A 572 -0.62 -13.46 -39.61
C GLN A 572 -1.37 -13.38 -40.97
N ASN A 573 -2.62 -13.85 -41.02
CA ASN A 573 -3.48 -13.84 -42.22
C ASN A 573 -4.53 -12.73 -42.21
N LYS A 574 -4.49 -11.80 -41.24
CA LYS A 574 -5.45 -10.69 -41.11
C LYS A 574 -4.80 -9.38 -41.54
N SER A 575 -5.57 -8.52 -42.20
CA SER A 575 -5.13 -7.19 -42.63
C SER A 575 -5.96 -6.12 -41.92
N PHE A 576 -5.28 -5.07 -41.46
CA PHE A 576 -5.86 -3.96 -40.72
C PHE A 576 -5.47 -2.65 -41.38
N HIS A 577 -6.46 -1.81 -41.67
CA HIS A 577 -6.22 -0.45 -42.14
C HIS A 577 -6.07 0.47 -40.92
N VAL A 578 -4.89 1.08 -40.77
CA VAL A 578 -4.46 1.78 -39.57
C VAL A 578 -4.07 3.21 -39.90
N SER A 579 -4.58 4.18 -39.16
CA SER A 579 -4.17 5.59 -39.27
C SER A 579 -4.17 6.24 -37.90
N GLY A 580 -3.47 7.36 -37.73
CA GLY A 580 -3.47 8.03 -36.44
C GLY A 580 -2.34 9.00 -36.24
N ASP A 581 -2.30 9.53 -35.03
CA ASP A 581 -1.33 10.53 -34.59
C ASP A 581 -0.83 10.21 -33.17
N LEU A 582 0.37 10.69 -32.88
CA LEU A 582 0.99 10.62 -31.58
C LEU A 582 1.12 12.05 -31.07
N SER A 583 0.57 12.29 -29.89
CA SER A 583 0.62 13.57 -29.21
C SER A 583 1.29 13.39 -27.85
N SER A 584 2.10 14.34 -27.42
CA SER A 584 2.70 14.30 -26.09
C SER A 584 1.92 15.23 -25.17
N ASP A 585 1.39 14.69 -24.08
CA ASP A 585 0.73 15.42 -23.00
C ASP A 585 1.64 15.35 -21.76
N GLY A 586 2.49 16.37 -21.60
CA GLY A 586 3.56 16.36 -20.60
C GLY A 586 4.59 15.25 -20.88
N ASP A 587 4.79 14.36 -19.90
CA ASP A 587 5.72 13.22 -19.98
C ASP A 587 5.11 11.96 -20.62
N LEU A 588 3.86 12.02 -21.09
CA LEU A 588 3.13 10.88 -21.64
C LEU A 588 2.85 11.05 -23.13
N ASP A 589 3.23 10.04 -23.91
CA ASP A 589 2.80 9.93 -25.30
C ASP A 589 1.41 9.30 -25.36
N CYS A 590 0.45 10.02 -25.95
CA CYS A 590 -0.92 9.58 -26.19
C CYS A 590 -1.08 9.29 -27.69
N ILE A 591 -1.44 8.06 -28.02
CA ILE A 591 -1.73 7.64 -29.39
C ILE A 591 -3.22 7.69 -29.65
N ARG A 592 -3.60 8.37 -30.73
CA ARG A 592 -4.93 8.28 -31.32
C ARG A 592 -4.82 7.39 -32.55
N CYS A 593 -5.34 6.17 -32.46
CA CYS A 593 -5.19 5.14 -33.50
C CYS A 593 -6.56 4.74 -34.03
N SER A 594 -6.80 4.90 -35.33
CA SER A 594 -7.93 4.30 -36.03
C SER A 594 -7.51 2.94 -36.59
N VAL A 595 -8.22 1.88 -36.21
CA VAL A 595 -8.06 0.53 -36.77
C VAL A 595 -9.37 0.13 -37.43
N ASN A 596 -9.35 -0.09 -38.75
CA ASN A 596 -10.53 -0.39 -39.58
C ASN A 596 -11.68 0.62 -39.38
N GLY A 597 -11.35 1.91 -39.17
CA GLY A 597 -12.32 3.00 -38.97
C GLY A 597 -12.75 3.22 -37.51
N VAL A 598 -12.41 2.31 -36.58
CA VAL A 598 -12.70 2.50 -35.15
C VAL A 598 -11.54 3.23 -34.49
N VAL A 599 -11.83 4.36 -33.81
CA VAL A 599 -10.81 5.21 -33.19
C VAL A 599 -10.63 4.84 -31.72
N HIS A 600 -9.40 4.49 -31.37
CA HIS A 600 -8.94 4.19 -30.02
C HIS A 600 -8.00 5.30 -29.52
N LYS A 601 -8.00 5.51 -28.20
CA LYS A 601 -7.04 6.37 -27.52
C LYS A 601 -6.34 5.55 -26.45
N SER A 602 -5.02 5.53 -26.50
CA SER A 602 -4.19 4.80 -25.55
C SER A 602 -2.98 5.63 -25.19
N LYS A 603 -2.43 5.41 -24.00
CA LYS A 603 -1.17 6.01 -23.57
C LYS A 603 -0.06 4.99 -23.82
N VAL A 604 1.07 5.46 -24.35
CA VAL A 604 2.22 4.65 -24.72
C VAL A 604 3.41 5.05 -23.88
N VAL A 605 4.06 4.07 -23.25
CA VAL A 605 5.32 4.24 -22.54
C VAL A 605 6.31 3.23 -23.08
N ILE A 606 7.42 3.72 -23.65
CA ILE A 606 8.47 2.86 -24.22
C ILE A 606 9.71 2.98 -23.34
N LEU A 607 10.09 1.86 -22.71
CA LEU A 607 11.21 1.77 -21.78
C LEU A 607 12.02 0.51 -22.08
N GLY A 608 13.30 0.69 -22.40
CA GLY A 608 14.20 -0.42 -22.72
C GLY A 608 13.71 -1.22 -23.93
N ASP A 609 13.50 -2.51 -23.71
CA ASP A 609 12.99 -3.50 -24.66
C ASP A 609 11.50 -3.79 -24.46
N ALA A 610 10.74 -2.90 -23.82
CA ALA A 610 9.30 -3.05 -23.64
C ALA A 610 8.54 -1.78 -24.06
N LEU A 611 7.35 -2.00 -24.60
CA LEU A 611 6.33 -1.01 -24.87
C LEU A 611 5.11 -1.33 -24.00
N HIS A 612 4.68 -0.37 -23.20
CA HIS A 612 3.50 -0.45 -22.37
C HIS A 612 2.38 0.36 -22.99
N LEU A 613 1.26 -0.29 -23.27
CA LEU A 613 0.01 0.36 -23.67
C LEU A 613 -0.94 0.42 -22.48
N PHE A 614 -1.48 1.59 -22.22
CA PHE A 614 -2.56 1.78 -21.26
C PHE A 614 -3.78 2.27 -22.02
N SER A 615 -4.83 1.46 -22.05
CA SER A 615 -6.11 1.82 -22.66
C SER A 615 -7.23 1.72 -21.62
N PRO A 616 -8.44 2.20 -21.93
CA PRO A 616 -9.57 1.95 -21.07
C PRO A 616 -9.75 0.46 -20.79
N GLU A 617 -9.46 -0.44 -21.72
CA GLU A 617 -9.69 -1.88 -21.59
C GLU A 617 -8.70 -2.58 -20.63
N GLY A 618 -7.53 -2.00 -20.37
CA GLY A 618 -6.52 -2.55 -19.47
C GLY A 618 -5.11 -2.06 -19.80
N SER A 619 -4.12 -2.70 -19.18
CA SER A 619 -2.71 -2.46 -19.47
C SER A 619 -2.09 -3.65 -20.20
N GLU A 620 -1.28 -3.38 -21.22
CA GLU A 620 -0.59 -4.40 -22.01
C GLU A 620 0.90 -4.13 -22.07
N GLN A 621 1.71 -5.13 -21.76
CA GLN A 621 3.16 -5.09 -21.94
C GLN A 621 3.55 -5.91 -23.17
N ILE A 622 4.10 -5.21 -24.16
CA ILE A 622 4.57 -5.77 -25.43
C ILE A 622 6.09 -5.70 -25.44
N GLY A 623 6.75 -6.85 -25.54
CA GLY A 623 8.20 -6.88 -25.66
C GLY A 623 8.66 -6.45 -27.06
N LEU A 624 9.83 -5.84 -27.12
CA LEU A 624 10.51 -5.42 -28.34
C LEU A 624 11.74 -6.32 -28.51
N PRO A 625 11.94 -6.92 -29.68
CA PRO A 625 13.09 -7.78 -29.91
C PRO A 625 14.39 -6.96 -29.81
N VAL A 626 15.32 -7.44 -28.98
CA VAL A 626 16.66 -6.86 -28.92
C VAL A 626 17.34 -7.01 -30.29
N PRO A 627 17.84 -5.92 -30.89
CA PRO A 627 18.51 -5.98 -32.17
C PRO A 627 19.70 -6.97 -32.15
N LYS A 628 19.85 -7.76 -33.21
CA LYS A 628 20.89 -8.81 -33.31
C LYS A 628 22.33 -8.31 -33.12
N TYR A 629 22.59 -7.03 -33.34
CA TYR A 629 23.92 -6.43 -33.13
C TYR A 629 24.19 -6.09 -31.65
N LEU A 630 23.16 -6.09 -30.79
CA LEU A 630 23.25 -5.92 -29.34
C LEU A 630 23.23 -7.27 -28.59
N SER A 631 22.70 -8.33 -29.19
CA SER A 631 22.57 -9.66 -28.56
C SER A 631 23.90 -10.43 -28.35
N GLY A 632 25.06 -9.81 -28.62
CA GLY A 632 26.38 -10.41 -28.40
C GLY A 632 26.90 -10.32 -26.96
N VAL A 633 26.16 -9.70 -26.04
CA VAL A 633 26.61 -9.46 -24.66
C VAL A 633 25.52 -9.90 -23.67
N GLY A 634 25.64 -11.14 -23.17
CA GLY A 634 25.03 -11.58 -21.92
C GLY A 634 23.60 -12.15 -21.98
N SER A 635 23.47 -13.45 -22.29
CA SER A 635 22.32 -14.25 -21.85
C SER A 635 22.78 -15.15 -20.68
N VAL A 636 22.26 -14.88 -19.49
CA VAL A 636 22.44 -15.71 -18.30
C VAL A 636 21.77 -17.05 -18.56
N GLY A 637 22.56 -18.13 -18.49
CA GLY A 637 22.11 -19.49 -18.77
C GLY A 637 21.04 -19.99 -17.80
N ASP A 638 20.27 -20.95 -18.28
CA ASP A 638 19.27 -21.73 -17.56
C ASP A 638 19.86 -22.28 -16.24
N GLN A 639 19.49 -21.68 -15.11
CA GLN A 639 20.06 -22.02 -13.81
C GLN A 639 19.22 -23.15 -13.20
N GLY A 640 19.74 -24.38 -13.23
CA GLY A 640 19.06 -25.60 -12.78
C GLY A 640 18.76 -25.71 -11.27
N GLY A 641 18.58 -24.61 -10.56
CA GLY A 641 18.40 -24.53 -9.10
C GLY A 641 17.31 -23.54 -8.67
N ALA A 642 17.18 -23.33 -7.35
CA ALA A 642 16.19 -22.39 -6.80
C ALA A 642 16.69 -20.94 -6.92
N VAL A 643 15.86 -20.06 -7.46
CA VAL A 643 16.12 -18.62 -7.60
C VAL A 643 15.27 -17.81 -6.61
N ALA A 644 15.70 -16.60 -6.30
CA ALA A 644 14.97 -15.69 -5.43
C ALA A 644 13.67 -15.24 -6.12
N PRO A 645 12.49 -15.57 -5.56
CA PRO A 645 11.22 -15.24 -6.19
C PRO A 645 10.90 -13.73 -6.10
N MET A 646 11.57 -13.03 -5.18
CA MET A 646 11.46 -11.59 -4.92
C MET A 646 12.77 -11.05 -4.34
N THR A 647 12.94 -9.74 -4.33
CA THR A 647 14.07 -9.09 -3.63
C THR A 647 13.81 -9.09 -2.13
N GLY A 648 14.76 -9.57 -1.33
CA GLY A 648 14.58 -9.72 0.12
C GLY A 648 15.87 -10.03 0.88
N THR A 649 15.75 -10.19 2.20
CA THR A 649 16.86 -10.59 3.09
C THR A 649 16.70 -12.06 3.49
N ILE A 650 17.75 -12.85 3.38
CA ILE A 650 17.76 -14.26 3.80
C ILE A 650 17.74 -14.30 5.32
N GLU A 651 16.68 -14.83 5.92
CA GLU A 651 16.57 -14.97 7.38
C GLU A 651 17.23 -16.25 7.88
N LYS A 652 16.94 -17.38 7.21
CA LYS A 652 17.40 -18.71 7.61
C LYS A 652 17.79 -19.54 6.42
N VAL A 653 18.86 -20.33 6.54
CA VAL A 653 19.26 -21.31 5.54
C VAL A 653 19.18 -22.70 6.14
N PHE A 654 18.35 -23.57 5.56
CA PHE A 654 18.10 -24.93 6.09
C PHE A 654 19.02 -25.98 5.50
N VAL A 655 19.68 -25.69 4.38
CA VAL A 655 20.47 -26.65 3.59
C VAL A 655 21.91 -26.19 3.40
N LYS A 656 22.80 -27.15 3.20
CA LYS A 656 24.23 -26.95 2.91
C LYS A 656 24.62 -27.69 1.64
N ALA A 657 25.75 -27.32 1.05
CA ALA A 657 26.31 -28.05 -0.07
C ALA A 657 26.55 -29.52 0.33
N GLY A 658 26.05 -30.45 -0.48
CA GLY A 658 26.07 -31.90 -0.24
C GLY A 658 24.76 -32.49 0.29
N ASP A 659 23.80 -31.67 0.75
CA ASP A 659 22.53 -32.17 1.27
C ASP A 659 21.63 -32.71 0.15
N LYS A 660 20.95 -33.83 0.42
CA LYS A 660 19.89 -34.37 -0.47
C LYS A 660 18.56 -33.72 -0.10
N VAL A 661 17.86 -33.21 -1.11
CA VAL A 661 16.54 -32.59 -0.94
C VAL A 661 15.54 -33.25 -1.87
N GLN A 662 14.31 -33.41 -1.41
CA GLN A 662 13.17 -33.81 -2.22
C GLN A 662 12.38 -32.57 -2.70
N VAL A 663 11.54 -32.77 -3.71
CA VAL A 663 10.62 -31.72 -4.20
C VAL A 663 9.78 -31.20 -3.04
N GLY A 664 9.76 -29.88 -2.85
CA GLY A 664 8.99 -29.24 -1.79
C GLY A 664 9.71 -29.09 -0.45
N ASP A 665 10.91 -29.66 -0.28
CA ASP A 665 11.70 -29.47 0.94
C ASP A 665 12.09 -28.01 1.13
N PRO A 666 12.04 -27.47 2.36
CA PRO A 666 12.40 -26.09 2.62
C PRO A 666 13.92 -25.89 2.49
N LEU A 667 14.34 -24.99 1.61
CA LEU A 667 15.76 -24.66 1.39
C LEU A 667 16.21 -23.49 2.26
N MET A 668 15.44 -22.41 2.28
CA MET A 668 15.74 -21.20 3.06
C MET A 668 14.48 -20.36 3.29
N VAL A 669 14.51 -19.47 4.28
CA VAL A 669 13.49 -18.45 4.52
C VAL A 669 14.04 -17.10 4.12
N MET A 670 13.26 -16.37 3.32
CA MET A 670 13.55 -14.99 2.94
C MET A 670 12.47 -14.08 3.51
N ILE A 671 12.88 -12.94 4.08
CA ILE A 671 11.98 -11.88 4.54
C ILE A 671 12.05 -10.71 3.55
N ALA A 672 10.89 -10.26 3.10
CA ALA A 672 10.73 -8.99 2.42
C ALA A 672 9.44 -8.34 2.90
N MET A 673 9.44 -7.03 3.16
CA MET A 673 8.20 -6.26 3.40
C MET A 673 7.33 -6.83 4.53
N LYS A 674 7.96 -7.29 5.62
CA LYS A 674 7.35 -7.97 6.78
C LYS A 674 6.71 -9.34 6.51
N MET A 675 6.90 -9.90 5.32
CA MET A 675 6.46 -11.24 4.98
C MET A 675 7.64 -12.21 4.93
N GLU A 676 7.50 -13.35 5.60
CA GLU A 676 8.38 -14.51 5.48
C GLU A 676 7.93 -15.37 4.31
N HIS A 677 8.85 -15.74 3.44
CA HIS A 677 8.63 -16.67 2.34
C HIS A 677 9.62 -17.83 2.43
N THR A 678 9.10 -19.06 2.57
CA THR A 678 9.94 -20.27 2.58
C THR A 678 10.15 -20.74 1.14
N ILE A 679 11.39 -20.68 0.69
CA ILE A 679 11.82 -21.12 -0.63
C ILE A 679 12.00 -22.63 -0.56
N ARG A 680 11.29 -23.34 -1.44
CA ARG A 680 11.25 -24.81 -1.47
C ARG A 680 11.99 -25.34 -2.69
N ALA A 681 12.48 -26.57 -2.58
CA ALA A 681 13.17 -27.25 -3.66
C ALA A 681 12.23 -27.45 -4.86
N PRO A 682 12.56 -26.89 -6.04
CA PRO A 682 11.74 -27.05 -7.24
C PRO A 682 11.83 -28.46 -7.83
N LYS A 683 12.94 -29.17 -7.56
CA LYS A 683 13.18 -30.55 -7.96
C LYS A 683 13.99 -31.30 -6.90
N ALA A 684 13.92 -32.62 -6.89
CA ALA A 684 14.78 -33.45 -6.05
C ALA A 684 16.22 -33.44 -6.58
N GLY A 685 17.21 -33.51 -5.69
CA GLY A 685 18.61 -33.52 -6.08
C GLY A 685 19.56 -33.25 -4.93
N ILE A 686 20.84 -33.10 -5.25
CA ILE A 686 21.89 -32.77 -4.29
C ILE A 686 22.22 -31.28 -4.42
N ILE A 687 22.28 -30.59 -3.28
CA ILE A 687 22.66 -29.19 -3.21
C ILE A 687 24.13 -29.05 -3.59
N LYS A 688 24.43 -28.47 -4.74
CA LYS A 688 25.83 -28.21 -5.16
C LYS A 688 26.39 -26.98 -4.48
N LYS A 689 25.59 -25.91 -4.40
CA LYS A 689 26.03 -24.64 -3.85
C LYS A 689 24.87 -23.83 -3.29
N VAL A 690 25.11 -23.16 -2.16
CA VAL A 690 24.23 -22.13 -1.61
C VAL A 690 24.93 -20.78 -1.76
N HIS A 691 24.29 -19.83 -2.43
CA HIS A 691 24.90 -18.56 -2.84
C HIS A 691 24.86 -17.47 -1.77
N TYR A 692 23.96 -17.59 -0.78
CA TYR A 692 23.71 -16.56 0.22
C TYR A 692 23.76 -17.14 1.63
N GLN A 693 24.23 -16.32 2.58
CA GLN A 693 24.23 -16.64 4.00
C GLN A 693 23.10 -15.90 4.71
N GLU A 694 22.74 -16.34 5.92
CA GLU A 694 21.78 -15.63 6.78
C GLU A 694 22.19 -14.16 6.96
N GLY A 695 21.22 -13.25 6.85
CA GLY A 695 21.41 -11.80 6.85
C GLY A 695 21.77 -11.17 5.50
N SER A 696 22.04 -11.97 4.46
CA SER A 696 22.41 -11.44 3.13
C SER A 696 21.18 -10.96 2.34
N GLN A 697 21.35 -9.97 1.47
CA GLN A 697 20.31 -9.51 0.55
C GLN A 697 20.43 -10.19 -0.81
N ALA A 698 19.31 -10.66 -1.33
CA ALA A 698 19.21 -11.25 -2.67
C ALA A 698 18.18 -10.46 -3.50
N ASN A 699 18.52 -10.22 -4.77
CA ASN A 699 17.61 -9.59 -5.74
C ASN A 699 16.67 -10.62 -6.36
N ARG A 700 15.50 -10.19 -6.81
CA ARG A 700 14.58 -11.01 -7.61
C ARG A 700 15.34 -11.69 -8.76
N HIS A 701 15.07 -12.98 -8.97
CA HIS A 701 15.71 -13.88 -9.94
C HIS A 701 17.19 -14.22 -9.68
N ALA A 702 17.79 -13.80 -8.57
CA ALA A 702 19.15 -14.21 -8.25
C ALA A 702 19.22 -15.72 -7.90
N PRO A 703 20.24 -16.47 -8.36
CA PRO A 703 20.45 -17.85 -7.94
C PRO A 703 20.65 -17.93 -6.43
N LEU A 704 19.79 -18.68 -5.74
CA LEU A 704 19.96 -18.92 -4.31
C LEU A 704 20.67 -20.23 -4.03
N VAL A 705 20.25 -21.27 -4.74
CA VAL A 705 20.75 -22.63 -4.56
C VAL A 705 20.93 -23.28 -5.92
N GLU A 706 22.09 -23.85 -6.18
CA GLU A 706 22.36 -24.67 -7.37
C GLU A 706 22.14 -26.15 -7.01
N LEU A 707 21.30 -26.84 -7.78
CA LEU A 707 21.01 -28.28 -7.63
C LEU A 707 21.71 -29.06 -8.74
N VAL A 708 22.17 -30.27 -8.40
CA VAL A 708 22.61 -31.27 -9.38
C VAL A 708 21.66 -32.45 -9.27
N GLU A 709 21.23 -32.97 -10.41
CA GLU A 709 20.44 -34.20 -10.44
C GLU A 709 21.27 -35.35 -9.86
N GLU A 710 20.64 -36.19 -9.05
CA GLU A 710 21.23 -37.48 -8.73
C GLU A 710 21.33 -38.23 -10.07
N ASP A 711 22.53 -38.33 -10.61
CA ASP A 711 22.80 -39.28 -11.69
C ASP A 711 22.22 -40.61 -11.23
N SER A 712 21.24 -41.13 -11.95
CA SER A 712 20.86 -42.52 -11.89
C SER A 712 22.08 -43.32 -12.30
N ALA A 713 22.96 -43.60 -11.34
CA ALA A 713 24.14 -44.41 -11.53
C ALA A 713 23.66 -45.78 -12.02
N SER A 714 24.00 -46.03 -13.28
CA SER A 714 24.15 -47.35 -13.85
C SER A 714 24.99 -48.23 -12.92
N GLU A 715 24.34 -49.13 -12.20
CA GLU A 715 24.55 -50.60 -12.22
C GLU A 715 23.52 -51.32 -11.34
#